data_AF-Q014H5-F1
#
_entry.id   AF-Q014H5-F1
#
_cell.length_a   1.000
_cell.length_b   1.000
_cell.length_c   1.000
_cell.angle_alpha   90.00
_cell.angle_beta   90.00
_cell.angle_gamma   90.00
#
_symmetry.space_group_name_H-M   'P 1'
#
loop_
_entity.id
_entity.type
_entity.pdbx_description
1 polymer ?
#
loop_
_entity_poly.entity_id
_entity_poly.type
_entity_poly.pdbx_seq_one_letter_code
_entity_poly.pdbx_strand_id
1 'polypeptide(L)'
;MRVVVVAGTHSGVGKTTIASALMLAFARRGHAVAAFKVGADFVDPIAHRAALRETCAESENLDGYMMTEAYARRAAAAKAETCDVAVIDGVMGLYDGRDGISEDGSTAQMAKWLGAGVLLVVDCNAMARSVAAMIKGYQEFDADLNLLGVVFNKTGGEAHTKYLTESLDAAMANVEVFGGIPKDARGTGDFAGGATANDDSIEQQIQHMAMLLEQNLDLDALYECMPTFEVDPETVLELAQERAERSAQAEASGAEVRIAVARDEAFCFYYPENLTKLEEAGAKLVYFSPVGGDALPQDIQGVIFGGGYPEFHAQAFLKNRPLRSAVTAFATAGGVVYAECGGMMFLSQSLSAPDGSSPRSMCGVAPFATRLTSSVKTGYAEITIAPGNPLFKEGEIVRGQTFRYSEIFGDRPSKMRVTEDKMAIGWGATYEVREEQSFGKGQGAVELDGFAWNNVLVSQIHLHFGANPSLAYSFVDACRKVSTSAYEAAHRAAMVSRRTMSKSFGPLTPISSGNVSRYYEGNTRAFEEDVHRALSAVSDSPEKIKHVLPPRRSRATSRDFREYSVDLDSAEGIGMFRSRSSASMQSLGVAVSKLPGLPRKQSQTELDVALHAYFGASQVMPDHLHSPSQLQLPLPQSVGAIVSLSPTATYTLYALGLRDRVVGITDACVLPEGVVDHPKIVARHSSTLMSPQHSANLGDRRRSSGVALNDLELASVGSMHHGSSHNSLTRLEKQAHNSSQDKWSYFDVNFVRHAEARLIFTPDVCADCTDVRFGTAKYLHEAEVFLTTAEFDSDDDAMLEVNASRPSIFPVAPKTLNDVLDVILQIGILCGLKDRAVTLVTQLRSRLRTIARVVASADQRPKVMSLEGIKPIVAAGHWLPEMKSIAGGVDELHEPGAPLDRLRWEQVLSYAPDMLLITPCYLGKSTDETMEKTLEQLEHLASQPGWWAIPAVQKRRVFILSHELTCQSGPQLVDGVETLARVIHPDLFPMELRQGICLKLNLEEGKSCRPKQLRQYFTEWR
;
A
#
# COMPACT_ATOMS: atom_id res chain seq x y z
N MET A 1 -16.22 39.85 -20.26
CA MET A 1 -16.52 38.40 -20.19
C MET A 1 -18.04 38.20 -20.08
N ARG A 2 -18.65 37.37 -20.92
CA ARG A 2 -20.03 36.85 -20.74
C ARG A 2 -20.03 35.67 -19.76
N VAL A 3 -21.10 35.45 -19.01
CA VAL A 3 -21.10 34.44 -17.93
C VAL A 3 -22.39 33.60 -17.88
N VAL A 4 -22.21 32.27 -17.83
CA VAL A 4 -23.31 31.28 -17.74
C VAL A 4 -23.04 30.23 -16.67
N VAL A 5 -24.08 29.87 -15.92
CA VAL A 5 -24.08 28.78 -14.94
C VAL A 5 -24.88 27.61 -15.51
N VAL A 6 -24.24 26.45 -15.69
CA VAL A 6 -24.88 25.21 -16.12
C VAL A 6 -25.41 24.49 -14.88
N ALA A 7 -26.68 24.75 -14.55
CA ALA A 7 -27.37 24.15 -13.42
C ALA A 7 -28.16 22.91 -13.83
N GLY A 8 -28.79 22.24 -12.87
CA GLY A 8 -29.64 21.08 -13.15
C GLY A 8 -30.70 20.86 -12.07
N THR A 9 -31.66 19.99 -12.34
CA THR A 9 -32.78 19.73 -11.41
C THR A 9 -32.46 18.69 -10.33
N HIS A 10 -31.32 18.01 -10.42
CA HIS A 10 -30.75 17.09 -9.43
C HIS A 10 -29.33 16.66 -9.87
N SER A 11 -28.62 15.87 -9.05
CA SER A 11 -27.41 15.17 -9.50
C SER A 11 -27.71 14.10 -10.56
N GLY A 12 -26.76 13.74 -11.42
CA GLY A 12 -26.93 12.73 -12.49
C GLY A 12 -27.70 13.20 -13.75
N VAL A 13 -28.18 14.45 -13.81
CA VAL A 13 -28.84 14.99 -15.03
C VAL A 13 -27.87 15.29 -16.18
N GLY A 14 -26.55 15.16 -15.98
CA GLY A 14 -25.52 15.40 -17.00
C GLY A 14 -25.03 16.84 -17.11
N LYS A 15 -25.14 17.65 -16.05
CA LYS A 15 -24.67 19.06 -15.99
C LYS A 15 -23.24 19.21 -16.51
N THR A 16 -22.30 18.54 -15.86
CA THR A 16 -20.86 18.59 -16.14
C THR A 16 -20.51 18.11 -17.54
N THR A 17 -21.23 17.10 -18.04
CA THR A 17 -21.08 16.64 -19.44
C THR A 17 -21.44 17.75 -20.42
N ILE A 18 -22.52 18.51 -20.14
CA ILE A 18 -22.97 19.64 -20.96
C ILE A 18 -22.06 20.85 -20.75
N ALA A 19 -21.63 21.16 -19.53
CA ALA A 19 -20.70 22.25 -19.23
C ALA A 19 -19.35 22.05 -19.93
N SER A 20 -18.74 20.86 -19.81
CA SER A 20 -17.49 20.49 -20.49
C SER A 20 -17.65 20.56 -22.02
N ALA A 21 -18.76 20.05 -22.56
CA ALA A 21 -19.06 20.12 -23.98
C ALA A 21 -19.27 21.57 -24.47
N LEU A 22 -19.87 22.44 -23.64
CA LEU A 22 -20.11 23.85 -23.91
C LEU A 22 -18.80 24.67 -23.85
N MET A 23 -17.92 24.39 -22.90
CA MET A 23 -16.55 24.94 -22.84
C MET A 23 -15.80 24.64 -24.16
N LEU A 24 -15.80 23.37 -24.60
CA LEU A 24 -15.16 22.98 -25.86
C LEU A 24 -15.86 23.63 -27.08
N ALA A 25 -17.19 23.73 -27.09
CA ALA A 25 -17.94 24.34 -28.18
C ALA A 25 -17.69 25.87 -28.32
N PHE A 26 -17.45 26.59 -27.22
CA PHE A 26 -17.03 27.99 -27.26
C PHE A 26 -15.56 28.16 -27.62
N ALA A 27 -14.67 27.29 -27.12
CA ALA A 27 -13.26 27.29 -27.53
C ALA A 27 -13.12 27.05 -29.06
N ARG A 28 -13.90 26.12 -29.63
CA ARG A 28 -13.99 25.87 -31.08
C ARG A 28 -14.54 27.06 -31.89
N ARG A 29 -15.35 27.93 -31.28
CA ARG A 29 -15.83 29.20 -31.86
C ARG A 29 -14.79 30.32 -31.79
N GLY A 30 -13.64 30.08 -31.15
CA GLY A 30 -12.55 31.05 -31.02
C GLY A 30 -12.66 31.95 -29.79
N HIS A 31 -13.55 31.64 -28.83
CA HIS A 31 -13.62 32.35 -27.56
C HIS A 31 -12.56 31.84 -26.59
N ALA A 32 -11.92 32.76 -25.85
CA ALA A 32 -11.15 32.41 -24.67
C ALA A 32 -12.13 32.06 -23.52
N VAL A 33 -12.06 30.82 -23.02
CA VAL A 33 -13.02 30.27 -22.05
C VAL A 33 -12.39 30.19 -20.66
N ALA A 34 -13.04 30.80 -19.67
CA ALA A 34 -12.82 30.51 -18.26
C ALA A 34 -13.72 29.36 -17.81
N ALA A 35 -13.15 28.37 -17.12
CA ALA A 35 -13.89 27.28 -16.49
C ALA A 35 -13.99 27.52 -14.98
N PHE A 36 -15.19 27.30 -14.44
CA PHE A 36 -15.41 27.24 -13.00
C PHE A 36 -16.26 26.02 -12.64
N LYS A 37 -16.11 25.54 -11.41
CA LYS A 37 -16.92 24.47 -10.82
C LYS A 37 -17.52 24.96 -9.51
N VAL A 38 -18.83 24.85 -9.34
CA VAL A 38 -19.46 25.11 -8.04
C VAL A 38 -19.16 23.96 -7.08
N GLY A 39 -18.81 24.30 -5.85
CA GLY A 39 -18.54 23.38 -4.75
C GLY A 39 -17.13 22.81 -4.72
N ALA A 40 -16.77 22.22 -3.59
CA ALA A 40 -15.52 21.50 -3.33
C ALA A 40 -15.35 20.17 -4.12
N ASP A 41 -15.60 20.14 -5.44
CA ASP A 41 -15.46 18.93 -6.26
C ASP A 41 -14.11 18.87 -7.01
N PHE A 42 -13.45 17.71 -7.00
CA PHE A 42 -12.18 17.48 -7.71
C PHE A 42 -12.32 16.62 -8.97
N VAL A 43 -13.46 15.94 -9.16
CA VAL A 43 -13.67 15.01 -10.28
C VAL A 43 -14.16 15.74 -11.51
N ASP A 44 -15.19 16.57 -11.35
CA ASP A 44 -15.77 17.34 -12.46
C ASP A 44 -14.75 18.28 -13.16
N PRO A 45 -13.81 18.95 -12.44
CA PRO A 45 -12.69 19.65 -13.06
C PRO A 45 -11.76 18.82 -13.97
N ILE A 46 -11.72 17.48 -13.84
CA ILE A 46 -10.95 16.62 -14.76
C ILE A 46 -11.60 16.67 -16.16
N ALA A 47 -12.92 16.66 -16.23
CA ALA A 47 -13.64 16.84 -17.49
C ALA A 47 -13.45 18.25 -18.07
N HIS A 48 -13.42 19.29 -17.22
CA HIS A 48 -13.11 20.65 -17.66
C HIS A 48 -11.68 20.75 -18.26
N ARG A 49 -10.69 20.13 -17.63
CA ARG A 49 -9.30 20.07 -18.14
C ARG A 49 -9.20 19.32 -19.48
N ALA A 50 -9.96 18.23 -19.64
CA ALA A 50 -10.04 17.52 -20.92
C ALA A 50 -10.75 18.35 -22.01
N ALA A 51 -11.77 19.13 -21.65
CA ALA A 51 -12.46 20.05 -22.57
C ALA A 51 -11.58 21.22 -23.06
N LEU A 52 -10.72 21.75 -22.17
CA LEU A 52 -9.87 22.93 -22.43
C LEU A 52 -8.38 22.58 -22.55
N ARG A 53 -8.08 21.33 -22.94
CA ARG A 53 -6.72 20.80 -23.06
C ARG A 53 -5.81 21.62 -23.98
N GLU A 54 -6.36 22.13 -25.09
CA GLU A 54 -5.61 22.94 -26.07
C GLU A 54 -5.20 24.33 -25.53
N THR A 55 -5.99 24.92 -24.61
CA THR A 55 -5.68 26.20 -23.97
C THR A 55 -4.94 26.04 -22.64
N CYS A 56 -4.86 24.82 -22.11
CA CYS A 56 -4.34 24.50 -20.78
C CYS A 56 -5.05 25.27 -19.63
N ALA A 57 -6.32 25.64 -19.84
CA ALA A 57 -7.10 26.33 -18.82
C ALA A 57 -7.57 25.35 -17.72
N GLU A 58 -7.21 25.66 -16.48
CA GLU A 58 -7.72 24.97 -15.29
C GLU A 58 -9.07 25.54 -14.85
N SER A 59 -9.90 24.68 -14.26
CA SER A 59 -11.19 25.08 -13.67
C SER A 59 -11.03 25.47 -12.21
N GLU A 60 -11.50 26.65 -11.83
CA GLU A 60 -11.48 27.12 -10.44
C GLU A 60 -12.78 26.73 -9.69
N ASN A 61 -12.64 26.29 -8.44
CA ASN A 61 -13.71 25.90 -7.55
C ASN A 61 -14.30 27.14 -6.86
N LEU A 62 -15.63 27.34 -6.95
CA LEU A 62 -16.37 28.44 -6.35
C LEU A 62 -17.40 27.91 -5.35
N ASP A 63 -17.30 28.32 -4.09
CA ASP A 63 -17.98 27.65 -2.98
C ASP A 63 -18.18 28.65 -1.83
N GLY A 64 -19.42 29.09 -1.61
CA GLY A 64 -19.73 30.12 -0.62
C GLY A 64 -19.57 29.70 0.85
N TYR A 65 -19.27 28.43 1.14
CA TYR A 65 -18.77 28.04 2.46
C TYR A 65 -17.25 28.21 2.56
N MET A 66 -16.51 27.82 1.51
CA MET A 66 -15.03 27.88 1.49
C MET A 66 -14.46 29.25 1.12
N MET A 67 -15.25 30.19 0.59
CA MET A 67 -14.81 31.56 0.27
C MET A 67 -15.94 32.59 0.36
N THR A 68 -15.59 33.88 0.31
CA THR A 68 -16.55 34.99 0.34
C THR A 68 -16.97 35.42 -1.07
N GLU A 69 -18.09 36.15 -1.18
CA GLU A 69 -18.52 36.77 -2.44
C GLU A 69 -17.43 37.65 -3.07
N ALA A 70 -16.74 38.45 -2.26
CA ALA A 70 -15.64 39.30 -2.72
C ALA A 70 -14.50 38.47 -3.33
N TYR A 71 -14.20 37.29 -2.78
CA TYR A 71 -13.20 36.38 -3.35
C TYR A 71 -13.68 35.78 -4.68
N ALA A 72 -14.92 35.28 -4.74
CA ALA A 72 -15.48 34.70 -5.96
C ALA A 72 -15.57 35.73 -7.10
N ARG A 73 -15.99 36.96 -6.80
CA ARG A 73 -15.96 38.09 -7.75
C ARG A 73 -14.53 38.44 -8.20
N ARG A 74 -13.53 38.41 -7.30
CA ARG A 74 -12.12 38.66 -7.65
C ARG A 74 -11.55 37.56 -8.56
N ALA A 75 -11.90 36.30 -8.34
CA ALA A 75 -11.51 35.19 -9.21
C ALA A 75 -12.09 35.36 -10.63
N ALA A 76 -13.39 35.65 -10.73
CA ALA A 76 -14.04 35.96 -12.00
C ALA A 76 -13.43 37.20 -12.68
N ALA A 77 -13.10 38.25 -11.92
CA ALA A 77 -12.42 39.45 -12.43
C ALA A 77 -11.03 39.15 -13.02
N ALA A 78 -10.24 38.30 -12.35
CA ALA A 78 -8.91 37.91 -12.83
C ALA A 78 -8.97 37.12 -14.16
N LYS A 79 -10.02 36.32 -14.39
CA LYS A 79 -10.26 35.68 -15.71
C LYS A 79 -10.82 36.66 -16.74
N ALA A 80 -11.61 37.65 -16.33
CA ALA A 80 -12.28 38.58 -17.24
C ALA A 80 -11.33 39.47 -18.05
N GLU A 81 -10.05 39.58 -17.66
CA GLU A 81 -9.00 40.26 -18.42
C GLU A 81 -8.56 39.50 -19.67
N THR A 82 -8.70 38.17 -19.70
CA THR A 82 -8.17 37.29 -20.75
C THR A 82 -9.21 36.37 -21.38
N CYS A 83 -10.41 36.25 -20.80
CA CYS A 83 -11.48 35.37 -21.28
C CYS A 83 -12.72 36.14 -21.78
N ASP A 84 -13.23 35.72 -22.94
CA ASP A 84 -14.47 36.24 -23.54
C ASP A 84 -15.71 35.71 -22.81
N VAL A 85 -15.67 34.45 -22.36
CA VAL A 85 -16.80 33.76 -21.73
C VAL A 85 -16.34 32.95 -20.51
N ALA A 86 -17.17 32.87 -19.47
CA ALA A 86 -17.03 31.87 -18.41
C ALA A 86 -18.20 30.88 -18.42
N VAL A 87 -17.86 29.60 -18.29
CA VAL A 87 -18.82 28.51 -18.06
C VAL A 87 -18.60 27.98 -16.66
N ILE A 88 -19.65 28.04 -15.83
CA ILE A 88 -19.64 27.64 -14.42
C ILE A 88 -20.50 26.37 -14.28
N ASP A 89 -19.91 25.22 -14.00
CA ASP A 89 -20.66 23.96 -13.81
C ASP A 89 -21.24 23.87 -12.39
N GLY A 90 -22.54 23.63 -12.27
CA GLY A 90 -23.23 23.59 -10.99
C GLY A 90 -22.88 22.38 -10.11
N VAL A 91 -23.15 22.49 -8.81
CA VAL A 91 -23.17 21.35 -7.87
C VAL A 91 -24.60 20.82 -7.75
N MET A 92 -24.74 19.52 -7.44
CA MET A 92 -26.03 18.86 -7.14
C MET A 92 -27.21 19.32 -8.04
N GLY A 93 -28.32 19.80 -7.49
CA GLY A 93 -29.33 20.63 -8.18
C GLY A 93 -29.14 22.13 -7.95
N LEU A 94 -29.85 22.99 -8.69
CA LEU A 94 -29.68 24.46 -8.66
C LEU A 94 -29.69 25.06 -7.24
N TYR A 95 -30.64 24.65 -6.42
CA TYR A 95 -30.84 25.14 -5.05
C TYR A 95 -30.20 24.27 -3.97
N ASP A 96 -29.57 23.15 -4.34
CA ASP A 96 -28.94 22.25 -3.38
C ASP A 96 -27.59 22.84 -2.94
N GLY A 97 -27.40 23.02 -1.63
CA GLY A 97 -26.17 23.51 -1.03
C GLY A 97 -25.76 22.72 0.21
N ARG A 98 -25.06 23.41 1.12
CA ARG A 98 -24.56 22.90 2.40
C ARG A 98 -25.66 22.39 3.34
N ASP A 99 -26.80 23.06 3.38
CA ASP A 99 -27.96 22.70 4.18
C ASP A 99 -29.28 22.99 3.44
N GLY A 100 -30.42 22.76 4.09
CA GLY A 100 -31.76 22.90 3.50
C GLY A 100 -32.51 24.18 3.87
N ILE A 101 -31.81 25.22 4.34
CA ILE A 101 -32.35 26.49 4.83
C ILE A 101 -31.54 27.68 4.29
N SER A 102 -30.21 27.55 4.16
CA SER A 102 -29.33 28.54 3.55
C SER A 102 -29.03 28.22 2.07
N GLU A 103 -28.47 29.21 1.36
CA GLU A 103 -27.96 29.03 -0.01
C GLU A 103 -26.46 28.67 -0.05
N ASP A 104 -25.80 28.47 1.10
CA ASP A 104 -24.35 28.35 1.20
C ASP A 104 -23.80 27.19 0.35
N GLY A 105 -22.90 27.50 -0.57
CA GLY A 105 -22.30 26.51 -1.48
C GLY A 105 -23.25 25.99 -2.57
N SER A 106 -24.45 26.58 -2.73
CA SER A 106 -25.38 26.21 -3.81
C SER A 106 -25.00 26.83 -5.15
N THR A 107 -25.51 26.21 -6.23
CA THR A 107 -25.36 26.75 -7.59
C THR A 107 -26.09 28.09 -7.76
N ALA A 108 -27.23 28.27 -7.10
CA ALA A 108 -27.99 29.53 -7.04
C ALA A 108 -27.17 30.69 -6.45
N GLN A 109 -26.47 30.45 -5.34
CA GLN A 109 -25.64 31.47 -4.68
C GLN A 109 -24.53 31.97 -5.61
N MET A 110 -23.82 31.06 -6.29
CA MET A 110 -22.75 31.43 -7.23
C MET A 110 -23.29 32.19 -8.46
N ALA A 111 -24.48 31.84 -8.94
CA ALA A 111 -25.14 32.58 -10.03
C ALA A 111 -25.43 34.03 -9.62
N LYS A 112 -25.99 34.25 -8.43
CA LYS A 112 -26.28 35.62 -7.91
C LYS A 112 -25.00 36.40 -7.62
N TRP A 113 -23.98 35.78 -7.01
CA TRP A 113 -22.67 36.39 -6.74
C TRP A 113 -21.90 36.80 -7.99
N LEU A 114 -22.11 36.14 -9.13
CA LEU A 114 -21.46 36.48 -10.40
C LEU A 114 -22.40 37.20 -11.40
N GLY A 115 -23.64 37.52 -11.01
CA GLY A 115 -24.64 38.07 -11.93
C GLY A 115 -24.90 37.18 -13.16
N ALA A 116 -24.62 35.88 -13.04
CA ALA A 116 -24.54 34.95 -14.16
C ALA A 116 -25.90 34.36 -14.51
N GLY A 117 -26.13 34.15 -15.81
CA GLY A 117 -27.38 33.58 -16.29
C GLY A 117 -27.41 32.07 -16.10
N VAL A 118 -28.52 31.53 -15.58
CA VAL A 118 -28.68 30.10 -15.34
C VAL A 118 -29.23 29.41 -16.58
N LEU A 119 -28.50 28.40 -17.04
CA LEU A 119 -28.92 27.43 -18.04
C LEU A 119 -29.30 26.12 -17.32
N LEU A 120 -30.61 25.82 -17.25
CA LEU A 120 -31.09 24.69 -16.46
C LEU A 120 -31.18 23.41 -17.29
N VAL A 121 -30.34 22.42 -16.96
CA VAL A 121 -30.36 21.07 -17.53
C VAL A 121 -31.46 20.23 -16.88
N VAL A 122 -32.38 19.70 -17.69
CA VAL A 122 -33.48 18.86 -17.23
C VAL A 122 -33.39 17.47 -17.87
N ASP A 123 -33.24 16.41 -17.06
CA ASP A 123 -33.36 15.04 -17.56
C ASP A 123 -34.81 14.76 -17.99
N CYS A 124 -35.02 14.55 -19.28
CA CYS A 124 -36.33 14.33 -19.88
C CYS A 124 -36.59 12.85 -20.24
N ASN A 125 -35.76 11.91 -19.78
CA ASN A 125 -35.97 10.48 -20.03
C ASN A 125 -37.32 10.02 -19.45
N ALA A 126 -38.25 9.64 -20.32
CA ALA A 126 -39.65 9.30 -20.01
C ALA A 126 -40.49 10.45 -19.40
N MET A 127 -40.08 11.71 -19.61
CA MET A 127 -40.90 12.87 -19.28
C MET A 127 -41.87 13.26 -20.41
N ALA A 128 -42.80 14.16 -20.09
CA ALA A 128 -43.83 14.68 -20.96
C ALA A 128 -44.26 16.06 -20.40
N ARG A 129 -45.56 16.40 -20.43
CA ARG A 129 -46.11 17.66 -19.93
C ARG A 129 -45.66 18.08 -18.51
N SER A 130 -45.29 17.11 -17.67
CA SER A 130 -44.73 17.35 -16.32
C SER A 130 -43.46 18.20 -16.30
N VAL A 131 -42.70 18.26 -17.40
CA VAL A 131 -41.46 19.05 -17.50
C VAL A 131 -41.72 20.54 -17.23
N ALA A 132 -42.84 21.06 -17.74
CA ALA A 132 -43.21 22.47 -17.59
C ALA A 132 -43.63 22.80 -16.15
N ALA A 133 -44.26 21.86 -15.43
CA ALA A 133 -44.57 22.03 -14.01
C ALA A 133 -43.30 22.04 -13.15
N MET A 134 -42.28 21.25 -13.51
CA MET A 134 -40.97 21.26 -12.86
C MET A 134 -40.24 22.59 -13.11
N ILE A 135 -40.10 23.00 -14.38
CA ILE A 135 -39.38 24.24 -14.75
C ILE A 135 -40.08 25.48 -14.17
N LYS A 136 -41.42 25.51 -14.17
CA LYS A 136 -42.17 26.57 -13.50
C LYS A 136 -41.87 26.64 -12.00
N GLY A 137 -41.76 25.50 -11.33
CA GLY A 137 -41.30 25.44 -9.94
C GLY A 137 -39.88 26.03 -9.77
N TYR A 138 -38.96 25.72 -10.69
CA TYR A 138 -37.60 26.27 -10.66
C TYR A 138 -37.54 27.79 -10.93
N GLN A 139 -38.42 28.34 -11.79
CA GLN A 139 -38.49 29.79 -12.06
C GLN A 139 -39.19 30.58 -10.95
N GLU A 140 -40.25 30.03 -10.34
CA GLU A 140 -41.04 30.75 -9.32
C GLU A 140 -40.50 30.61 -7.88
N PHE A 141 -39.48 29.78 -7.64
CA PHE A 141 -38.93 29.53 -6.30
C PHE A 141 -38.03 30.67 -5.79
N ASP A 142 -37.17 31.22 -6.64
CA ASP A 142 -36.28 32.34 -6.33
C ASP A 142 -36.37 33.39 -7.45
N ALA A 143 -36.93 34.55 -7.13
CA ALA A 143 -37.18 35.62 -8.08
C ALA A 143 -35.93 36.48 -8.39
N ASP A 144 -34.84 36.32 -7.61
CA ASP A 144 -33.58 37.04 -7.83
C ASP A 144 -32.65 36.31 -8.83
N LEU A 145 -33.02 35.10 -9.28
CA LEU A 145 -32.25 34.33 -10.27
C LEU A 145 -32.62 34.65 -11.72
N ASN A 146 -31.60 34.98 -12.51
CA ASN A 146 -31.71 35.12 -13.96
C ASN A 146 -31.70 33.75 -14.66
N LEU A 147 -32.85 33.05 -14.70
CA LEU A 147 -33.03 31.84 -15.50
C LEU A 147 -33.13 32.21 -16.99
N LEU A 148 -32.04 32.00 -17.75
CA LEU A 148 -32.00 32.28 -19.19
C LEU A 148 -32.93 31.35 -19.97
N GLY A 149 -32.97 30.07 -19.57
CA GLY A 149 -33.70 29.04 -20.29
C GLY A 149 -33.24 27.63 -19.92
N VAL A 150 -33.66 26.66 -20.72
CA VAL A 150 -33.51 25.23 -20.43
C VAL A 150 -32.85 24.45 -21.56
N VAL A 151 -32.18 23.36 -21.18
CA VAL A 151 -31.71 22.30 -22.09
C VAL A 151 -32.37 20.99 -21.68
N PHE A 152 -33.16 20.41 -22.58
CA PHE A 152 -33.73 19.09 -22.36
C PHE A 152 -32.67 18.01 -22.65
N ASN A 153 -32.21 17.28 -21.63
CA ASN A 153 -31.26 16.19 -21.81
C ASN A 153 -31.97 14.83 -21.94
N LYS A 154 -31.31 13.86 -22.58
CA LYS A 154 -31.75 12.47 -22.75
C LYS A 154 -33.13 12.35 -23.43
N THR A 155 -33.42 13.23 -24.41
CA THR A 155 -34.70 13.23 -25.14
C THR A 155 -34.84 12.03 -26.09
N GLY A 156 -36.06 11.76 -26.55
CA GLY A 156 -36.35 10.82 -27.64
C GLY A 156 -36.03 11.35 -29.05
N GLY A 157 -35.24 12.41 -29.19
CA GLY A 157 -34.99 13.12 -30.45
C GLY A 157 -35.95 14.29 -30.70
N GLU A 158 -35.80 14.95 -31.86
CA GLU A 158 -36.45 16.22 -32.24
C GLU A 158 -37.95 16.29 -31.91
N ALA A 159 -38.72 15.26 -32.26
CA ALA A 159 -40.16 15.22 -32.04
C ALA A 159 -40.53 15.22 -30.54
N HIS A 160 -39.67 14.66 -29.69
CA HIS A 160 -39.82 14.72 -28.24
C HIS A 160 -39.40 16.10 -27.70
N THR A 161 -38.26 16.63 -28.15
CA THR A 161 -37.81 18.00 -27.84
C THR A 161 -38.92 19.01 -28.13
N LYS A 162 -39.50 18.99 -29.33
CA LYS A 162 -40.60 19.89 -29.74
C LYS A 162 -41.85 19.75 -28.86
N TYR A 163 -42.22 18.53 -28.48
CA TYR A 163 -43.37 18.28 -27.59
C TYR A 163 -43.13 18.80 -26.15
N LEU A 164 -41.89 18.77 -25.67
CA LEU A 164 -41.50 19.37 -24.39
C LEU A 164 -41.53 20.91 -24.48
N THR A 165 -41.07 21.51 -25.59
CA THR A 165 -41.18 22.96 -25.86
C THR A 165 -42.63 23.42 -25.90
N GLU A 166 -43.49 22.77 -26.71
CA GLU A 166 -44.93 23.08 -26.79
C GLU A 166 -45.63 22.98 -25.43
N SER A 167 -45.13 22.12 -24.53
CA SER A 167 -45.64 22.02 -23.16
C SER A 167 -45.19 23.17 -22.26
N LEU A 168 -44.01 23.75 -22.50
CA LEU A 168 -43.47 24.86 -21.72
C LEU A 168 -44.17 26.16 -22.13
N ASP A 169 -44.21 26.46 -23.43
CA ASP A 169 -44.91 27.61 -24.03
C ASP A 169 -46.37 27.70 -23.57
N ALA A 170 -47.05 26.56 -23.47
CA ALA A 170 -48.45 26.46 -23.06
C ALA A 170 -48.68 26.56 -21.53
N ALA A 171 -47.62 26.68 -20.72
CA ALA A 171 -47.68 26.73 -19.26
C ALA A 171 -47.11 28.05 -18.68
N MET A 172 -46.15 28.66 -19.38
CA MET A 172 -45.44 29.87 -18.94
C MET A 172 -44.87 30.62 -20.15
N ALA A 173 -44.80 31.94 -20.04
CA ALA A 173 -44.03 32.77 -20.96
C ALA A 173 -42.65 33.08 -20.34
N ASN A 174 -41.67 33.46 -21.18
CA ASN A 174 -40.35 33.92 -20.76
C ASN A 174 -39.44 32.83 -20.14
N VAL A 175 -39.38 31.63 -20.73
CA VAL A 175 -38.28 30.67 -20.54
C VAL A 175 -37.88 30.13 -21.90
N GLU A 176 -36.67 30.42 -22.34
CA GLU A 176 -36.17 29.98 -23.66
C GLU A 176 -35.84 28.47 -23.65
N VAL A 177 -36.07 27.78 -24.77
CA VAL A 177 -35.64 26.38 -24.95
C VAL A 177 -34.52 26.35 -25.98
N PHE A 178 -33.27 26.42 -25.52
CA PHE A 178 -32.11 26.45 -26.40
C PHE A 178 -31.94 25.15 -27.21
N GLY A 179 -32.47 24.03 -26.74
CA GLY A 179 -32.41 22.77 -27.48
C GLY A 179 -32.77 21.52 -26.67
N GLY A 180 -32.59 20.36 -27.31
CA GLY A 180 -32.85 19.08 -26.65
C GLY A 180 -31.95 17.96 -27.15
N ILE A 181 -31.04 17.51 -26.29
CA ILE A 181 -30.01 16.51 -26.58
C ILE A 181 -30.65 15.11 -26.58
N PRO A 182 -30.53 14.32 -27.67
CA PRO A 182 -31.04 12.96 -27.71
C PRO A 182 -30.26 12.03 -26.77
N LYS A 183 -30.92 10.98 -26.28
CA LYS A 183 -30.31 9.96 -25.42
C LYS A 183 -29.26 9.12 -26.18
N ASP A 184 -27.98 9.41 -25.96
CA ASP A 184 -26.87 8.64 -26.56
C ASP A 184 -26.61 7.30 -25.84
N ALA A 185 -26.26 6.27 -26.63
CA ALA A 185 -25.96 4.92 -26.14
C ALA A 185 -24.57 4.79 -25.48
N ARG A 186 -23.64 5.73 -25.73
CA ARG A 186 -22.40 5.89 -24.95
C ARG A 186 -22.66 6.43 -23.55
N GLY A 187 -23.83 7.03 -23.34
CA GLY A 187 -24.25 7.68 -22.10
C GLY A 187 -23.66 9.06 -21.90
N THR A 188 -24.43 9.93 -21.24
CA THR A 188 -23.87 11.06 -20.48
C THR A 188 -23.33 10.49 -19.17
N GLY A 189 -22.15 9.89 -19.21
CA GLY A 189 -21.55 9.23 -18.06
C GLY A 189 -21.24 10.22 -16.94
N ASP A 190 -21.46 9.82 -15.69
CA ASP A 190 -20.83 10.51 -14.56
C ASP A 190 -19.32 10.29 -14.67
N PHE A 191 -18.53 11.37 -14.68
CA PHE A 191 -17.06 11.28 -14.70
C PHE A 191 -16.47 10.73 -13.38
N ALA A 192 -17.34 10.42 -12.40
CA ALA A 192 -17.09 9.74 -11.12
C ALA A 192 -16.24 8.45 -11.17
N GLY A 193 -15.96 7.89 -12.35
CA GLY A 193 -15.00 6.80 -12.56
C GLY A 193 -13.52 7.20 -12.48
N GLY A 194 -13.16 8.29 -11.80
CA GLY A 194 -11.87 8.99 -11.88
C GLY A 194 -10.60 8.20 -11.50
N ALA A 195 -10.72 6.96 -11.04
CA ALA A 195 -9.60 6.04 -10.79
C ALA A 195 -9.37 5.01 -11.92
N THR A 196 -10.24 4.96 -12.94
CA THR A 196 -10.19 3.94 -14.01
C THR A 196 -10.49 4.48 -15.42
N ALA A 197 -10.98 5.72 -15.54
CA ALA A 197 -11.08 6.41 -16.82
C ALA A 197 -9.70 6.92 -17.29
N ASN A 198 -9.31 6.60 -18.52
CA ASN A 198 -8.17 7.24 -19.19
C ASN A 198 -8.60 8.60 -19.76
N ASP A 199 -7.73 9.62 -19.67
CA ASP A 199 -7.98 10.98 -20.19
C ASP A 199 -8.43 10.96 -21.65
N ASP A 200 -7.83 10.13 -22.52
CA ASP A 200 -8.24 9.99 -23.93
C ASP A 200 -9.72 9.59 -24.09
N SER A 201 -10.28 8.84 -23.14
CA SER A 201 -11.69 8.41 -23.16
C SER A 201 -12.63 9.51 -22.68
N ILE A 202 -12.19 10.34 -21.74
CA ILE A 202 -12.93 11.52 -21.27
C ILE A 202 -12.96 12.56 -22.39
N GLU A 203 -11.81 12.82 -23.02
CA GLU A 203 -11.69 13.74 -24.16
C GLU A 203 -12.59 13.29 -25.33
N GLN A 204 -12.57 12.01 -25.71
CA GLN A 204 -13.45 11.48 -26.76
C GLN A 204 -14.95 11.61 -26.44
N GLN A 205 -15.35 11.44 -25.18
CA GLN A 205 -16.73 11.66 -24.75
C GLN A 205 -17.12 13.13 -24.86
N ILE A 206 -16.27 14.05 -24.42
CA ILE A 206 -16.52 15.50 -24.48
C ILE A 206 -16.52 16.01 -25.92
N GLN A 207 -15.56 15.59 -26.76
CA GLN A 207 -15.51 15.92 -28.19
C GLN A 207 -16.79 15.51 -28.92
N HIS A 208 -17.34 14.33 -28.58
CA HIS A 208 -18.61 13.85 -29.13
C HIS A 208 -19.81 14.64 -28.58
N MET A 209 -19.86 14.88 -27.27
CA MET A 209 -20.96 15.63 -26.66
C MET A 209 -21.00 17.08 -27.13
N ALA A 210 -19.86 17.72 -27.35
CA ALA A 210 -19.77 19.05 -27.99
C ALA A 210 -20.40 19.01 -29.39
N MET A 211 -20.09 18.01 -30.21
CA MET A 211 -20.71 17.83 -31.53
C MET A 211 -22.23 17.60 -31.46
N LEU A 212 -22.76 16.96 -30.40
CA LEU A 212 -24.21 16.91 -30.16
C LEU A 212 -24.79 18.27 -29.75
N LEU A 213 -24.12 19.05 -28.89
CA LEU A 213 -24.58 20.40 -28.56
C LEU A 213 -24.64 21.27 -29.82
N GLU A 214 -23.57 21.26 -30.62
CA GLU A 214 -23.42 22.02 -31.87
C GLU A 214 -24.45 21.63 -32.96
N GLN A 215 -25.17 20.52 -32.80
CA GLN A 215 -26.23 20.06 -33.71
C GLN A 215 -27.64 20.21 -33.15
N ASN A 216 -27.81 20.28 -31.83
CA ASN A 216 -29.13 20.17 -31.16
C ASN A 216 -29.48 21.38 -30.27
N LEU A 217 -28.55 22.31 -30.06
CA LEU A 217 -28.76 23.55 -29.32
C LEU A 217 -28.44 24.78 -30.20
N ASP A 218 -29.21 25.84 -30.05
CA ASP A 218 -28.86 27.17 -30.54
C ASP A 218 -27.85 27.82 -29.59
N LEU A 219 -26.57 27.51 -29.81
CA LEU A 219 -25.46 28.03 -29.03
C LEU A 219 -25.16 29.52 -29.29
N ASP A 220 -25.64 30.06 -30.41
CA ASP A 220 -25.42 31.45 -30.77
C ASP A 220 -26.46 32.34 -30.07
N ALA A 221 -27.74 31.94 -30.06
CA ALA A 221 -28.78 32.58 -29.24
C ALA A 221 -28.49 32.44 -27.73
N LEU A 222 -27.97 31.29 -27.28
CA LEU A 222 -27.48 31.11 -25.92
C LEU A 222 -26.34 32.09 -25.60
N TYR A 223 -25.37 32.27 -26.48
CA TYR A 223 -24.28 33.22 -26.28
C TYR A 223 -24.77 34.67 -26.26
N GLU A 224 -25.75 35.03 -27.10
CA GLU A 224 -26.32 36.38 -27.16
C GLU A 224 -27.08 36.78 -25.89
N CYS A 225 -27.78 35.85 -25.23
CA CYS A 225 -28.56 36.14 -24.02
C CYS A 225 -27.74 36.11 -22.71
N MET A 226 -26.48 35.65 -22.73
CA MET A 226 -25.64 35.66 -21.53
C MET A 226 -25.42 37.08 -20.99
N PRO A 227 -25.60 37.31 -19.69
CA PRO A 227 -25.19 38.57 -19.07
C PRO A 227 -23.67 38.75 -19.16
N THR A 228 -23.24 40.01 -19.18
CA THR A 228 -21.82 40.37 -19.10
C THR A 228 -21.45 40.54 -17.64
N PHE A 229 -20.37 39.90 -17.20
CA PHE A 229 -19.81 40.14 -15.88
C PHE A 229 -19.15 41.52 -15.86
N GLU A 230 -19.74 42.44 -15.11
CA GLU A 230 -19.15 43.77 -14.86
C GLU A 230 -18.02 43.64 -13.84
N VAL A 231 -16.81 44.04 -14.23
CA VAL A 231 -15.66 44.10 -13.33
C VAL A 231 -15.58 45.50 -12.73
N ASP A 232 -15.53 45.57 -11.40
CA ASP A 232 -15.30 46.81 -10.68
C ASP A 232 -13.90 47.41 -11.02
N PRO A 233 -13.81 48.70 -11.42
CA PRO A 233 -12.55 49.36 -11.71
C PRO A 233 -11.53 49.40 -10.55
N GLU A 234 -11.98 49.42 -9.29
CA GLU A 234 -11.05 49.40 -8.14
C GLU A 234 -10.37 48.02 -8.03
N THR A 235 -11.13 46.94 -8.19
CA THR A 235 -10.64 45.55 -8.27
C THR A 235 -9.62 45.36 -9.40
N VAL A 236 -9.82 45.95 -10.58
CA VAL A 236 -8.83 45.92 -11.68
C VAL A 236 -7.53 46.61 -11.27
N LEU A 237 -7.63 47.77 -10.62
CA LEU A 237 -6.46 48.53 -10.16
C LEU A 237 -5.68 47.78 -9.08
N GLU A 238 -6.36 47.15 -8.11
CA GLU A 238 -5.72 46.29 -7.11
C GLU A 238 -4.97 45.12 -7.76
N LEU A 239 -5.64 44.36 -8.63
CA LEU A 239 -5.03 43.23 -9.33
C LEU A 239 -3.80 43.67 -10.17
N ALA A 240 -3.83 44.86 -10.76
CA ALA A 240 -2.68 45.43 -11.48
C ALA A 240 -1.54 45.86 -10.54
N GLN A 241 -1.85 46.46 -9.38
CA GLN A 241 -0.85 46.83 -8.37
C GLN A 241 -0.17 45.60 -7.77
N GLU A 242 -0.93 44.60 -7.34
CA GLU A 242 -0.39 43.35 -6.79
C GLU A 242 0.54 42.64 -7.79
N ARG A 243 0.21 42.62 -9.09
CA ARG A 243 1.09 42.06 -10.13
C ARG A 243 2.41 42.82 -10.23
N ALA A 244 2.38 44.15 -10.19
CA ALA A 244 3.60 44.97 -10.24
C ALA A 244 4.48 44.78 -8.98
N GLU A 245 3.86 44.71 -7.80
CA GLU A 245 4.56 44.44 -6.54
C GLU A 245 5.17 43.04 -6.53
N ARG A 246 4.44 42.01 -6.97
CA ARG A 246 4.96 40.64 -7.12
C ARG A 246 6.16 40.57 -8.06
N SER A 247 6.12 41.26 -9.22
CA SER A 247 7.27 41.32 -10.14
C SER A 247 8.49 41.95 -9.47
N ALA A 248 8.34 43.10 -8.82
CA ALA A 248 9.43 43.77 -8.11
C ALA A 248 9.99 42.94 -6.93
N GLN A 249 9.12 42.23 -6.20
CA GLN A 249 9.52 41.40 -5.08
C GLN A 249 10.22 40.11 -5.52
N ALA A 250 9.81 39.51 -6.66
CA ALA A 250 10.52 38.40 -7.27
C ALA A 250 11.95 38.80 -7.66
N GLU A 251 12.11 39.93 -8.37
CA GLU A 251 13.42 40.51 -8.74
C GLU A 251 14.30 40.80 -7.52
N ALA A 252 13.72 41.37 -6.45
CA ALA A 252 14.45 41.71 -5.23
C ALA A 252 14.84 40.50 -4.36
N SER A 253 14.11 39.38 -4.44
CA SER A 253 14.28 38.24 -3.53
C SER A 253 15.57 37.43 -3.76
N GLY A 254 16.09 37.40 -5.00
CA GLY A 254 17.36 36.78 -5.39
C GLY A 254 17.46 35.24 -5.28
N ALA A 255 16.52 34.58 -4.59
CA ALA A 255 16.51 33.13 -4.38
C ALA A 255 15.10 32.55 -4.62
N GLU A 256 14.92 32.00 -5.83
CA GLU A 256 13.69 31.39 -6.31
C GLU A 256 13.32 30.13 -5.50
N VAL A 257 12.19 30.16 -4.77
CA VAL A 257 11.73 29.03 -3.94
C VAL A 257 11.03 28.00 -4.83
N ARG A 258 11.64 26.83 -5.01
CA ARG A 258 11.14 25.75 -5.88
C ARG A 258 10.39 24.70 -5.07
N ILE A 259 9.12 24.49 -5.41
CA ILE A 259 8.24 23.49 -4.78
C ILE A 259 7.92 22.42 -5.83
N ALA A 260 8.24 21.16 -5.55
CA ALA A 260 7.78 20.06 -6.40
C ALA A 260 6.30 19.76 -6.12
N VAL A 261 5.51 19.54 -7.17
CA VAL A 261 4.09 19.15 -7.05
C VAL A 261 3.88 17.83 -7.78
N ALA A 262 3.53 16.77 -7.04
CA ALA A 262 3.24 15.48 -7.63
C ALA A 262 1.92 15.55 -8.41
N ARG A 263 1.95 15.38 -9.73
CA ARG A 263 0.77 15.62 -10.57
C ARG A 263 0.67 14.56 -11.66
N ASP A 264 -0.19 13.58 -11.41
CA ASP A 264 -0.44 12.42 -12.26
C ASP A 264 -1.81 11.79 -11.93
N GLU A 265 -2.10 10.59 -12.44
CA GLU A 265 -3.38 9.90 -12.24
C GLU A 265 -3.66 9.54 -10.78
N ALA A 266 -2.60 9.41 -9.96
CA ALA A 266 -2.72 9.13 -8.53
C ALA A 266 -2.75 10.38 -7.65
N PHE A 267 -2.18 11.49 -8.13
CA PHE A 267 -2.14 12.80 -7.47
C PHE A 267 -2.83 13.84 -8.34
N CYS A 268 -4.16 13.72 -8.43
CA CYS A 268 -5.01 14.48 -9.34
C CYS A 268 -5.90 15.53 -8.65
N PHE A 269 -6.12 15.44 -7.32
CA PHE A 269 -6.95 16.39 -6.58
C PHE A 269 -6.12 17.58 -6.09
N TYR A 270 -6.35 18.72 -6.71
CA TYR A 270 -5.77 20.01 -6.38
C TYR A 270 -6.80 21.12 -6.65
N TYR A 271 -6.91 22.07 -5.73
CA TYR A 271 -7.49 23.39 -5.98
C TYR A 271 -6.46 24.24 -6.76
N PRO A 272 -6.71 24.64 -8.03
CA PRO A 272 -5.76 25.45 -8.79
C PRO A 272 -5.44 26.80 -8.13
N GLU A 273 -6.38 27.35 -7.37
CA GLU A 273 -6.24 28.57 -6.55
C GLU A 273 -5.14 28.43 -5.50
N ASN A 274 -5.02 27.26 -4.87
CA ASN A 274 -3.95 27.00 -3.90
C ASN A 274 -2.58 27.04 -4.58
N LEU A 275 -2.49 26.48 -5.80
CA LEU A 275 -1.27 26.45 -6.60
C LEU A 275 -0.91 27.86 -7.06
N THR A 276 -1.86 28.59 -7.66
CA THR A 276 -1.74 30.02 -8.00
C THR A 276 -1.28 30.82 -6.78
N LYS A 277 -1.83 30.59 -5.59
CA LYS A 277 -1.43 31.33 -4.36
C LYS A 277 -0.03 31.03 -3.86
N LEU A 278 0.51 29.85 -4.12
CA LEU A 278 1.92 29.57 -3.84
C LEU A 278 2.83 30.35 -4.82
N GLU A 279 2.40 30.52 -6.07
CA GLU A 279 3.10 31.36 -7.05
C GLU A 279 2.95 32.86 -6.73
N GLU A 280 1.77 33.31 -6.28
CA GLU A 280 1.56 34.68 -5.76
C GLU A 280 2.45 34.99 -4.55
N ALA A 281 2.69 33.99 -3.68
CA ALA A 281 3.60 34.07 -2.54
C ALA A 281 5.10 33.98 -2.91
N GLY A 282 5.44 33.94 -4.20
CA GLY A 282 6.81 33.99 -4.71
C GLY A 282 7.52 32.63 -4.77
N ALA A 283 6.76 31.54 -4.92
CA ALA A 283 7.33 30.23 -5.27
C ALA A 283 7.19 29.91 -6.76
N LYS A 284 7.90 28.86 -7.18
CA LYS A 284 7.85 28.28 -8.52
C LYS A 284 7.50 26.81 -8.41
N LEU A 285 6.37 26.44 -8.99
CA LEU A 285 5.90 25.05 -8.97
C LEU A 285 6.62 24.24 -10.06
N VAL A 286 7.01 23.02 -9.70
CA VAL A 286 7.68 22.08 -10.61
C VAL A 286 6.95 20.74 -10.56
N TYR A 287 6.12 20.50 -11.57
CA TYR A 287 5.31 19.29 -11.68
C TYR A 287 6.16 18.05 -12.01
N PHE A 288 5.80 16.89 -11.46
CA PHE A 288 6.43 15.60 -11.75
C PHE A 288 5.43 14.45 -11.54
N SER A 289 5.64 13.30 -12.20
CA SER A 289 4.77 12.12 -12.15
C SER A 289 5.40 10.95 -11.39
N PRO A 290 5.10 10.78 -10.08
CA PRO A 290 5.41 9.57 -9.33
C PRO A 290 5.04 8.24 -10.00
N VAL A 291 3.88 8.17 -10.66
CA VAL A 291 3.36 7.00 -11.38
C VAL A 291 4.14 6.75 -12.68
N GLY A 292 4.41 7.80 -13.45
CA GLY A 292 5.19 7.76 -14.69
C GLY A 292 6.67 7.37 -14.49
N GLY A 293 7.16 7.41 -13.25
CA GLY A 293 8.50 6.96 -12.87
C GLY A 293 9.51 8.08 -12.61
N ASP A 294 9.05 9.32 -12.46
CA ASP A 294 9.93 10.48 -12.23
C ASP A 294 10.68 10.39 -10.90
N ALA A 295 11.76 11.16 -10.83
CA ALA A 295 12.46 11.47 -9.59
C ALA A 295 12.03 12.86 -9.08
N LEU A 296 12.32 13.18 -7.81
CA LEU A 296 12.14 14.54 -7.30
C LEU A 296 12.92 15.55 -8.16
N PRO A 297 12.27 16.64 -8.61
CA PRO A 297 12.92 17.72 -9.35
C PRO A 297 14.13 18.31 -8.61
N GLN A 298 15.06 18.90 -9.38
CA GLN A 298 16.31 19.43 -8.84
C GLN A 298 16.09 20.69 -7.98
N ASP A 299 16.94 20.87 -6.97
CA ASP A 299 17.09 22.10 -6.16
C ASP A 299 15.79 22.61 -5.49
N ILE A 300 14.90 21.70 -5.13
CA ILE A 300 13.64 21.99 -4.45
C ILE A 300 13.80 22.19 -2.94
N GLN A 301 12.97 23.06 -2.37
CA GLN A 301 12.87 23.33 -0.92
C GLN A 301 11.63 22.68 -0.30
N GLY A 302 10.56 22.50 -1.09
CA GLY A 302 9.32 21.87 -0.68
C GLY A 302 8.82 20.79 -1.66
N VAL A 303 7.99 19.88 -1.18
CA VAL A 303 7.22 18.91 -1.98
C VAL A 303 5.75 18.92 -1.53
N ILE A 304 4.82 18.92 -2.47
CA ILE A 304 3.39 18.76 -2.23
C ILE A 304 2.88 17.47 -2.91
N PHE A 305 2.17 16.64 -2.14
CA PHE A 305 1.39 15.51 -2.65
C PHE A 305 -0.10 15.76 -2.34
N GLY A 306 -0.88 16.09 -3.37
CA GLY A 306 -2.32 16.34 -3.25
C GLY A 306 -3.12 15.06 -3.03
N GLY A 307 -4.44 15.18 -3.13
CA GLY A 307 -5.33 14.02 -3.11
C GLY A 307 -5.35 13.26 -4.44
N GLY A 308 -6.10 12.17 -4.47
CA GLY A 308 -6.29 11.32 -5.64
C GLY A 308 -6.42 9.87 -5.23
N TYR A 309 -5.96 8.96 -6.10
CA TYR A 309 -6.27 7.52 -6.07
C TYR A 309 -5.03 6.60 -5.95
N PRO A 310 -4.07 6.86 -5.03
CA PRO A 310 -2.79 6.15 -4.96
C PRO A 310 -2.89 4.63 -4.76
N GLU A 311 -4.00 4.13 -4.23
CA GLU A 311 -4.27 2.71 -4.01
C GLU A 311 -4.32 1.90 -5.31
N PHE A 312 -4.82 2.50 -6.40
CA PHE A 312 -4.88 1.87 -7.72
C PHE A 312 -3.49 1.85 -8.38
N HIS A 313 -2.66 2.87 -8.11
CA HIS A 313 -1.33 3.03 -8.69
C HIS A 313 -0.19 2.49 -7.80
N ALA A 314 -0.49 1.87 -6.66
CA ALA A 314 0.48 1.40 -5.68
C ALA A 314 1.54 0.41 -6.23
N GLN A 315 1.28 -0.26 -7.37
CA GLN A 315 2.26 -1.11 -8.07
C GLN A 315 3.34 -0.28 -8.80
N ALA A 316 2.97 0.89 -9.37
CA ALA A 316 3.92 1.83 -9.95
C ALA A 316 4.82 2.46 -8.88
N PHE A 317 4.26 2.81 -7.71
CA PHE A 317 5.04 3.30 -6.57
C PHE A 317 6.04 2.26 -6.04
N LEU A 318 5.66 0.97 -5.99
CA LEU A 318 6.59 -0.09 -5.63
C LEU A 318 7.80 -0.11 -6.59
N LYS A 319 7.55 -0.09 -7.91
CA LYS A 319 8.58 0.02 -8.96
C LYS A 319 9.44 1.28 -8.80
N ASN A 320 8.84 2.43 -8.52
CA ASN A 320 9.55 3.70 -8.27
C ASN A 320 10.16 3.77 -6.85
N ARG A 321 10.86 2.70 -6.44
CA ARG A 321 11.68 2.63 -5.23
C ARG A 321 12.69 3.78 -5.13
N PRO A 322 13.32 4.30 -6.21
CA PRO A 322 14.18 5.49 -6.14
C PRO A 322 13.46 6.74 -5.64
N LEU A 323 12.24 7.04 -6.13
CA LEU A 323 11.46 8.18 -5.65
C LEU A 323 11.07 8.04 -4.18
N ARG A 324 10.52 6.88 -3.77
CA ARG A 324 10.14 6.64 -2.36
C ARG A 324 11.35 6.80 -1.41
N SER A 325 12.52 6.35 -1.87
CA SER A 325 13.80 6.52 -1.15
C SER A 325 14.20 8.00 -1.04
N ALA A 326 14.02 8.77 -2.12
CA ALA A 326 14.32 10.20 -2.18
C ALA A 326 13.40 11.03 -1.28
N VAL A 327 12.08 10.80 -1.33
CA VAL A 327 11.07 11.47 -0.49
C VAL A 327 11.36 11.26 1.00
N THR A 328 11.66 10.01 1.38
CA THR A 328 11.97 9.67 2.78
C THR A 328 13.26 10.33 3.26
N ALA A 329 14.31 10.38 2.42
CA ALA A 329 15.55 11.08 2.74
C ALA A 329 15.38 12.61 2.77
N PHE A 330 14.57 13.19 1.88
CA PHE A 330 14.24 14.62 1.84
C PHE A 330 13.55 15.07 3.14
N ALA A 331 12.48 14.38 3.52
CA ALA A 331 11.74 14.61 4.77
C ALA A 331 12.65 14.45 6.00
N THR A 332 13.47 13.39 6.05
CA THR A 332 14.39 13.14 7.18
C THR A 332 15.48 14.21 7.29
N ALA A 333 15.92 14.78 6.16
CA ALA A 333 16.91 15.86 6.11
C ALA A 333 16.31 17.27 6.33
N GLY A 334 15.01 17.38 6.66
CA GLY A 334 14.37 18.66 6.98
C GLY A 334 13.81 19.43 5.78
N GLY A 335 13.65 18.79 4.61
CA GLY A 335 12.86 19.35 3.51
C GLY A 335 11.38 19.50 3.88
N VAL A 336 10.71 20.54 3.37
CA VAL A 336 9.28 20.77 3.63
C VAL A 336 8.43 19.78 2.83
N VAL A 337 7.51 19.07 3.47
CA VAL A 337 6.59 18.14 2.78
C VAL A 337 5.17 18.35 3.28
N TYR A 338 4.26 18.68 2.36
CA TYR A 338 2.82 18.73 2.63
C TYR A 338 2.09 17.63 1.87
N ALA A 339 1.17 16.92 2.53
CA ALA A 339 0.48 15.80 1.90
C ALA A 339 -0.99 15.67 2.35
N GLU A 340 -1.93 15.68 1.40
CA GLU A 340 -3.38 15.61 1.67
C GLU A 340 -3.98 14.30 1.15
N CYS A 341 -4.81 13.63 1.96
CA CYS A 341 -5.56 12.42 1.63
C CYS A 341 -4.71 11.33 0.91
N GLY A 342 -4.75 11.26 -0.43
CA GLY A 342 -3.88 10.38 -1.23
C GLY A 342 -2.38 10.60 -1.00
N GLY A 343 -1.94 11.85 -0.87
CA GLY A 343 -0.57 12.19 -0.46
C GLY A 343 -0.20 11.60 0.89
N MET A 344 -1.08 11.68 1.89
CA MET A 344 -0.86 11.05 3.19
C MET A 344 -0.74 9.52 3.07
N MET A 345 -1.53 8.89 2.20
CA MET A 345 -1.47 7.45 1.92
C MET A 345 -0.12 7.03 1.31
N PHE A 346 0.44 7.83 0.39
CA PHE A 346 1.77 7.61 -0.19
C PHE A 346 2.94 7.92 0.77
N LEU A 347 2.74 8.82 1.74
CA LEU A 347 3.73 9.14 2.79
C LEU A 347 3.70 8.13 3.96
N SER A 348 2.64 7.32 4.07
CA SER A 348 2.44 6.27 5.08
C SER A 348 3.44 5.11 4.98
N GLN A 349 3.43 4.18 5.94
CA GLN A 349 4.23 2.95 5.92
C GLN A 349 3.79 1.99 4.82
N SER A 350 2.48 1.78 4.68
CA SER A 350 1.91 0.85 3.72
C SER A 350 0.48 1.22 3.33
N LEU A 351 0.14 0.89 2.09
CA LEU A 351 -1.16 1.14 1.48
C LEU A 351 -1.75 -0.20 1.01
N SER A 352 -2.93 -0.55 1.54
CA SER A 352 -3.73 -1.67 1.02
C SER A 352 -4.33 -1.30 -0.33
N ALA A 353 -4.16 -2.15 -1.34
CA ALA A 353 -4.74 -1.97 -2.67
C ALA A 353 -6.21 -2.47 -2.73
N PRO A 354 -7.03 -2.00 -3.70
CA PRO A 354 -8.45 -2.41 -3.81
C PRO A 354 -8.64 -3.90 -4.13
N ASP A 355 -7.62 -4.53 -4.72
CA ASP A 355 -7.60 -5.94 -5.14
C ASP A 355 -7.48 -6.96 -3.98
N GLY A 356 -7.47 -6.49 -2.73
CA GLY A 356 -7.34 -7.34 -1.54
C GLY A 356 -5.94 -7.93 -1.31
N SER A 357 -4.94 -7.55 -2.13
CA SER A 357 -3.55 -7.99 -1.94
C SER A 357 -2.91 -7.39 -0.69
N SER A 358 -1.78 -7.97 -0.25
CA SER A 358 -1.05 -7.54 0.94
C SER A 358 -0.64 -6.05 0.87
N PRO A 359 -0.70 -5.30 1.99
CA PRO A 359 -0.35 -3.89 2.03
C PRO A 359 1.03 -3.60 1.41
N ARG A 360 1.07 -2.68 0.46
CA ARG A 360 2.25 -2.36 -0.35
C ARG A 360 3.05 -1.28 0.36
N SER A 361 4.34 -1.50 0.60
CA SER A 361 5.21 -0.55 1.30
C SER A 361 5.32 0.77 0.53
N MET A 362 4.95 1.88 1.18
CA MET A 362 4.96 3.22 0.60
C MET A 362 6.28 3.94 0.98
N CYS A 363 6.27 5.22 1.35
CA CYS A 363 7.49 5.93 1.75
C CYS A 363 7.95 5.61 3.19
N GLY A 364 7.01 5.41 4.13
CA GLY A 364 7.32 5.15 5.53
C GLY A 364 7.79 6.38 6.31
N VAL A 365 7.43 7.59 5.86
CA VAL A 365 7.68 8.85 6.57
C VAL A 365 6.71 9.00 7.72
N ALA A 366 5.40 8.90 7.44
CA ALA A 366 4.36 8.89 8.46
C ALA A 366 4.33 7.51 9.15
N PRO A 367 4.19 7.44 10.50
CA PRO A 367 4.49 6.24 11.28
C PRO A 367 3.32 5.24 11.37
N PHE A 368 2.38 5.30 10.43
CA PHE A 368 1.13 4.55 10.41
C PHE A 368 0.84 3.98 9.02
N ALA A 369 -0.14 3.09 8.90
CA ALA A 369 -0.59 2.51 7.64
C ALA A 369 -1.96 3.05 7.21
N THR A 370 -2.29 2.95 5.92
CA THR A 370 -3.55 3.42 5.35
C THR A 370 -4.26 2.35 4.54
N ARG A 371 -5.58 2.23 4.71
CA ARG A 371 -6.44 1.28 3.99
C ARG A 371 -7.72 1.94 3.49
N LEU A 372 -8.40 1.28 2.57
CA LEU A 372 -9.68 1.73 2.04
C LEU A 372 -10.85 1.39 2.97
N THR A 373 -11.90 2.20 2.89
CA THR A 373 -13.19 2.03 3.55
C THR A 373 -14.27 1.69 2.54
N SER A 374 -15.30 0.92 2.93
CA SER A 374 -16.39 0.51 2.05
C SER A 374 -17.39 1.63 1.67
N SER A 375 -17.20 2.83 2.22
CA SER A 375 -17.96 4.03 1.90
C SER A 375 -17.03 5.24 1.82
N VAL A 376 -17.44 6.24 1.04
CA VAL A 376 -16.86 7.59 1.11
C VAL A 376 -17.12 8.21 2.49
N LYS A 377 -16.28 9.14 2.90
CA LYS A 377 -16.68 10.28 3.72
C LYS A 377 -16.51 11.56 2.91
N THR A 378 -17.57 12.36 2.88
CA THR A 378 -17.68 13.64 2.16
C THR A 378 -18.31 14.67 3.08
N GLY A 379 -17.66 15.81 3.31
CA GLY A 379 -18.24 16.90 4.11
C GLY A 379 -17.31 18.10 4.25
N TYR A 380 -17.89 19.24 4.59
CA TYR A 380 -17.12 20.44 4.91
C TYR A 380 -16.43 20.33 6.27
N ALA A 381 -15.27 20.96 6.37
CA ALA A 381 -14.48 21.06 7.59
C ALA A 381 -14.03 22.51 7.82
N GLU A 382 -14.17 22.98 9.06
CA GLU A 382 -13.48 24.17 9.55
C GLU A 382 -12.31 23.72 10.45
N ILE A 383 -11.13 24.30 10.22
CA ILE A 383 -9.88 23.85 10.80
C ILE A 383 -9.22 25.02 11.52
N THR A 384 -8.86 24.82 12.79
CA THR A 384 -7.99 25.73 13.54
C THR A 384 -6.60 25.14 13.63
N ILE A 385 -5.57 25.90 13.23
CA ILE A 385 -4.18 25.49 13.35
C ILE A 385 -3.74 25.55 14.81
N ALA A 386 -3.37 24.40 15.37
CA ALA A 386 -2.95 24.24 16.76
C ALA A 386 -1.44 24.50 16.93
N PRO A 387 -0.95 24.67 18.18
CA PRO A 387 0.47 24.88 18.46
C PRO A 387 1.37 23.80 17.86
N GLY A 388 2.54 24.20 17.38
CA GLY A 388 3.56 23.28 16.84
C GLY A 388 3.32 22.80 15.40
N ASN A 389 2.38 23.38 14.64
CA ASN A 389 2.35 23.20 13.19
C ASN A 389 3.62 23.81 12.55
N PRO A 390 4.32 23.11 11.63
CA PRO A 390 5.56 23.59 11.05
C PRO A 390 5.40 24.46 9.78
N LEU A 391 4.19 24.53 9.21
CA LEU A 391 3.94 25.15 7.89
C LEU A 391 2.98 26.36 7.96
N PHE A 392 2.04 26.35 8.90
CA PHE A 392 0.98 27.35 9.08
C PHE A 392 1.04 27.92 10.51
N LYS A 393 0.53 29.14 10.74
CA LYS A 393 0.69 29.82 12.03
C LYS A 393 -0.40 29.38 13.00
N GLU A 394 -0.03 29.24 14.28
CA GLU A 394 -0.98 28.95 15.35
C GLU A 394 -2.13 29.96 15.40
N GLY A 395 -3.36 29.46 15.55
CA GLY A 395 -4.57 30.27 15.58
C GLY A 395 -5.08 30.74 14.22
N GLU A 396 -4.38 30.48 13.11
CA GLU A 396 -4.97 30.64 11.77
C GLU A 396 -6.17 29.68 11.63
N ILE A 397 -7.28 30.20 11.11
CA ILE A 397 -8.46 29.41 10.74
C ILE A 397 -8.47 29.29 9.21
N VAL A 398 -8.84 28.11 8.72
CA VAL A 398 -9.00 27.80 7.29
C VAL A 398 -10.17 26.83 7.12
N ARG A 399 -10.78 26.81 5.94
CA ARG A 399 -11.83 25.85 5.58
C ARG A 399 -11.35 24.90 4.49
N GLY A 400 -12.02 23.77 4.42
CA GLY A 400 -11.70 22.72 3.48
C GLY A 400 -12.76 21.63 3.45
N GLN A 401 -12.40 20.51 2.87
CA GLN A 401 -13.29 19.38 2.67
C GLN A 401 -12.62 18.08 3.13
N THR A 402 -13.36 17.26 3.86
CA THR A 402 -13.08 15.83 3.98
C THR A 402 -13.62 15.14 2.72
N PHE A 403 -12.75 14.63 1.85
CA PHE A 403 -13.13 13.73 0.75
C PHE A 403 -12.18 12.53 0.73
N ARG A 404 -12.69 11.36 1.12
CA ARG A 404 -11.84 10.19 1.38
C ARG A 404 -12.58 8.87 1.26
N TYR A 405 -11.93 7.91 0.62
CA TYR A 405 -12.26 6.48 0.62
C TYR A 405 -11.34 5.68 1.56
N SER A 406 -10.63 6.34 2.48
CA SER A 406 -9.54 5.74 3.25
C SER A 406 -9.56 6.08 4.75
N GLU A 407 -8.84 5.30 5.53
CA GLU A 407 -8.55 5.56 6.94
C GLU A 407 -7.14 5.15 7.36
N ILE A 408 -6.62 5.83 8.38
CA ILE A 408 -5.41 5.42 9.11
C ILE A 408 -5.75 4.21 9.99
N PHE A 409 -5.00 3.12 9.84
CA PHE A 409 -5.10 1.92 10.69
C PHE A 409 -3.74 1.56 11.32
N GLY A 410 -3.77 0.84 12.45
CA GLY A 410 -2.59 0.60 13.29
C GLY A 410 -2.37 1.69 14.34
N ASP A 411 -1.11 2.07 14.60
CA ASP A 411 -0.71 3.11 15.56
C ASP A 411 -1.10 4.53 15.08
N ARG A 412 -2.40 4.86 15.15
CA ARG A 412 -2.91 6.21 14.88
C ARG A 412 -2.46 7.17 16.01
N PRO A 413 -1.87 8.35 15.72
CA PRO A 413 -1.40 9.31 16.76
C PRO A 413 -2.51 10.00 17.60
N SER A 414 -3.69 9.39 17.74
CA SER A 414 -4.96 10.00 18.15
C SER A 414 -5.12 10.35 19.63
N LYS A 415 -4.02 10.58 20.37
CA LYS A 415 -4.03 10.98 21.79
C LYS A 415 -3.02 12.06 22.16
N MET A 416 -2.34 12.69 21.20
CA MET A 416 -1.31 13.70 21.46
C MET A 416 -1.57 15.00 20.69
N ARG A 417 -2.23 15.96 21.38
CA ARG A 417 -1.98 17.39 21.15
C ARG A 417 -0.50 17.67 21.45
N VAL A 418 0.12 18.62 20.75
CA VAL A 418 1.51 19.02 20.98
C VAL A 418 1.61 19.82 22.28
N THR A 419 1.91 19.14 23.39
CA THR A 419 2.44 19.76 24.61
C THR A 419 3.96 19.79 24.54
N GLU A 420 4.58 20.92 24.85
CA GLU A 420 6.04 21.17 24.69
C GLU A 420 6.91 20.03 25.26
N ASP A 421 6.55 19.49 26.43
CA ASP A 421 7.27 18.40 27.12
C ASP A 421 7.24 17.01 26.42
N LYS A 422 6.51 16.82 25.31
CA LYS A 422 6.19 15.46 24.79
C LYS A 422 6.53 15.18 23.33
N MET A 423 7.59 15.80 22.82
CA MET A 423 8.23 15.42 21.53
C MET A 423 8.85 14.00 21.49
N ALA A 424 8.70 13.19 22.55
CA ALA A 424 9.34 11.87 22.71
C ALA A 424 9.04 10.82 21.62
N ILE A 425 7.97 10.98 20.82
CA ILE A 425 7.60 10.09 19.70
C ILE A 425 7.73 10.76 18.33
N GLY A 426 8.01 12.07 18.28
CA GLY A 426 8.26 12.86 17.06
C GLY A 426 7.02 13.33 16.28
N TRP A 427 5.91 12.60 16.28
CA TRP A 427 4.68 12.97 15.56
C TRP A 427 3.57 13.45 16.51
N GLY A 428 2.86 14.51 16.13
CA GLY A 428 1.70 15.06 16.85
C GLY A 428 0.62 15.60 15.91
N ALA A 429 -0.62 15.67 16.39
CA ALA A 429 -1.72 16.27 15.62
C ALA A 429 -1.74 17.79 15.81
N THR A 430 -1.91 18.55 14.72
CA THR A 430 -1.81 20.02 14.71
C THR A 430 -2.99 20.72 14.05
N TYR A 431 -4.00 19.98 13.60
CA TYR A 431 -5.30 20.53 13.19
C TYR A 431 -6.36 20.18 14.24
N GLU A 432 -7.10 21.18 14.73
CA GLU A 432 -8.38 20.97 15.42
C GLU A 432 -9.49 21.07 14.37
N VAL A 433 -10.11 19.93 14.03
CA VAL A 433 -11.03 19.82 12.89
C VAL A 433 -12.48 19.76 13.39
N ARG A 434 -13.32 20.64 12.84
CA ARG A 434 -14.78 20.63 13.01
C ARG A 434 -15.41 20.19 11.71
N GLU A 435 -15.64 18.88 11.55
CA GLU A 435 -16.47 18.38 10.45
C GLU A 435 -17.94 18.79 10.68
N GLU A 436 -18.60 19.30 9.65
CA GLU A 436 -20.04 19.56 9.68
C GLU A 436 -20.83 18.28 9.38
N GLN A 437 -21.78 17.93 10.26
CA GLN A 437 -22.54 16.70 10.07
C GLN A 437 -23.60 16.86 8.97
N SER A 438 -23.45 16.07 7.90
CA SER A 438 -24.41 15.98 6.79
C SER A 438 -25.85 15.83 7.31
N PHE A 439 -26.77 16.60 6.73
CA PHE A 439 -28.18 16.62 7.09
C PHE A 439 -28.49 17.08 8.53
N GLY A 440 -27.83 18.15 8.98
CA GLY A 440 -28.34 19.04 10.03
C GLY A 440 -28.22 18.54 11.47
N LYS A 441 -27.35 17.56 11.76
CA LYS A 441 -27.17 17.00 13.11
C LYS A 441 -26.21 17.81 14.01
N GLY A 442 -26.33 19.13 13.96
CA GLY A 442 -25.54 20.07 14.77
C GLY A 442 -24.06 20.11 14.43
N GLN A 443 -23.27 20.79 15.27
CA GLN A 443 -21.82 20.82 15.15
C GLN A 443 -21.22 19.45 15.52
N GLY A 444 -20.29 18.96 14.70
CA GLY A 444 -19.51 17.76 15.03
C GLY A 444 -18.66 17.94 16.29
N ALA A 445 -18.23 16.81 16.87
CA ALA A 445 -17.17 16.84 17.87
C ALA A 445 -15.86 17.32 17.21
N VAL A 446 -15.00 18.01 17.98
CA VAL A 446 -13.66 18.38 17.48
C VAL A 446 -12.82 17.12 17.36
N GLU A 447 -12.48 16.73 16.13
CA GLU A 447 -11.49 15.69 15.85
C GLU A 447 -10.08 16.30 15.71
N LEU A 448 -9.05 15.44 15.75
CA LEU A 448 -7.65 15.84 15.60
C LEU A 448 -7.05 15.19 14.35
N ASP A 449 -6.49 16.04 13.49
CA ASP A 449 -5.81 15.65 12.24
C ASP A 449 -4.55 16.52 12.03
N GLY A 450 -4.04 16.65 10.81
CA GLY A 450 -2.86 17.47 10.52
C GLY A 450 -1.63 16.96 11.27
N PHE A 451 -1.26 15.72 11.02
CA PHE A 451 -0.15 15.04 11.70
C PHE A 451 1.18 15.62 11.22
N ALA A 452 1.98 16.16 12.14
CA ALA A 452 3.23 16.86 11.84
C ALA A 452 4.45 16.18 12.49
N TRP A 453 5.60 16.27 11.81
CA TRP A 453 6.94 15.94 12.32
C TRP A 453 8.02 16.68 11.53
N ASN A 454 8.98 17.31 12.21
CA ASN A 454 9.95 18.21 11.57
C ASN A 454 9.23 19.23 10.66
N ASN A 455 9.57 19.27 9.37
CA ASN A 455 8.95 20.11 8.35
C ASN A 455 7.93 19.33 7.48
N VAL A 456 7.47 18.16 7.95
CA VAL A 456 6.44 17.34 7.32
C VAL A 456 5.09 17.59 7.99
N LEU A 457 4.03 17.74 7.18
CA LEU A 457 2.64 17.80 7.62
C LEU A 457 1.79 16.94 6.68
N VAL A 458 1.01 16.02 7.24
CA VAL A 458 0.10 15.14 6.48
C VAL A 458 -1.31 15.17 7.06
N SER A 459 -2.34 15.22 6.20
CA SER A 459 -3.74 15.34 6.63
C SER A 459 -4.70 14.51 5.78
N GLN A 460 -5.88 14.21 6.33
CA GLN A 460 -7.03 13.66 5.61
C GLN A 460 -7.93 14.75 4.98
N ILE A 461 -7.65 16.02 5.25
CA ILE A 461 -8.45 17.18 4.82
C ILE A 461 -7.80 17.85 3.60
N HIS A 462 -8.61 18.30 2.65
CA HIS A 462 -8.20 19.17 1.56
C HIS A 462 -8.47 20.63 1.92
N LEU A 463 -7.43 21.44 2.14
CA LEU A 463 -7.58 22.84 2.53
C LEU A 463 -7.83 23.74 1.31
N HIS A 464 -8.66 24.78 1.46
CA HIS A 464 -8.89 25.78 0.42
C HIS A 464 -8.33 27.15 0.85
N PHE A 465 -7.25 27.59 0.22
CA PHE A 465 -6.54 28.84 0.57
C PHE A 465 -7.32 30.11 0.22
N GLY A 466 -8.44 30.01 -0.52
CA GLY A 466 -9.38 31.13 -0.66
C GLY A 466 -10.10 31.48 0.65
N ALA A 467 -10.19 30.54 1.61
CA ALA A 467 -10.72 30.81 2.95
C ALA A 467 -9.78 31.68 3.78
N ASN A 468 -8.47 31.49 3.60
CA ASN A 468 -7.42 32.25 4.28
C ASN A 468 -6.11 32.22 3.46
N PRO A 469 -5.83 33.26 2.66
CA PRO A 469 -4.64 33.31 1.81
C PRO A 469 -3.29 33.31 2.55
N SER A 470 -3.25 33.59 3.86
CA SER A 470 -1.99 33.68 4.61
C SER A 470 -1.22 32.36 4.67
N LEU A 471 -1.91 31.22 4.52
CA LEU A 471 -1.32 29.88 4.54
C LEU A 471 -0.33 29.66 3.40
N ALA A 472 -0.60 30.21 2.21
CA ALA A 472 0.32 30.10 1.08
C ALA A 472 1.64 30.81 1.37
N TYR A 473 1.59 32.04 1.89
CA TYR A 473 2.77 32.79 2.34
C TYR A 473 3.49 32.05 3.47
N SER A 474 2.79 31.50 4.46
CA SER A 474 3.38 30.70 5.54
C SER A 474 4.14 29.47 5.00
N PHE A 475 3.58 28.76 4.00
CA PHE A 475 4.21 27.60 3.38
C PHE A 475 5.45 27.96 2.56
N VAL A 476 5.40 29.02 1.75
CA VAL A 476 6.57 29.49 0.99
C VAL A 476 7.65 30.04 1.93
N ASP A 477 7.28 30.73 3.00
CA ASP A 477 8.21 31.14 4.07
C ASP A 477 8.82 29.97 4.84
N ALA A 478 8.11 28.85 4.99
CA ALA A 478 8.67 27.61 5.54
C ALA A 478 9.70 27.01 4.56
N CYS A 479 9.35 26.92 3.27
CA CYS A 479 10.26 26.45 2.22
C CYS A 479 11.52 27.33 2.10
N ARG A 480 11.41 28.66 2.17
CA ARG A 480 12.54 29.60 2.05
C ARG A 480 13.58 29.45 3.18
N LYS A 481 13.25 28.75 4.27
CA LYS A 481 14.17 28.43 5.40
C LYS A 481 14.94 27.11 5.20
N VAL A 482 14.60 26.31 4.19
CA VAL A 482 15.21 25.00 3.93
C VAL A 482 16.52 25.16 3.15
N SER A 483 17.60 24.53 3.64
CA SER A 483 18.87 24.46 2.91
C SER A 483 18.84 23.39 1.80
N THR A 484 19.61 23.61 0.72
CA THR A 484 19.74 22.67 -0.41
C THR A 484 20.23 21.27 -0.01
N SER A 485 20.84 21.10 1.16
CA SER A 485 21.32 19.80 1.67
C SER A 485 20.22 18.74 1.79
N ALA A 486 18.95 19.14 1.97
CA ALA A 486 17.81 18.23 1.96
C ALA A 486 17.58 17.60 0.58
N TYR A 487 17.67 18.39 -0.49
CA TYR A 487 17.63 17.87 -1.87
C TYR A 487 18.83 16.96 -2.16
N GLU A 488 20.04 17.32 -1.73
CA GLU A 488 21.21 16.45 -1.92
C GLU A 488 21.04 15.08 -1.25
N ALA A 489 20.45 15.03 -0.04
CA ALA A 489 20.17 13.78 0.66
C ALA A 489 19.19 12.91 -0.13
N ALA A 490 18.14 13.52 -0.67
CA ALA A 490 17.18 12.87 -1.56
C ALA A 490 17.83 12.30 -2.82
N HIS A 491 18.68 13.09 -3.48
CA HIS A 491 19.41 12.71 -4.68
C HIS A 491 20.42 11.56 -4.41
N ARG A 492 21.15 11.61 -3.29
CA ARG A 492 22.03 10.52 -2.83
C ARG A 492 21.24 9.22 -2.61
N ALA A 493 20.08 9.28 -1.95
CA ALA A 493 19.22 8.12 -1.73
C ALA A 493 18.66 7.54 -3.05
N ALA A 494 18.22 8.39 -3.98
CA ALA A 494 17.78 7.97 -5.31
C ALA A 494 18.90 7.24 -6.09
N MET A 495 20.13 7.73 -6.06
CA MET A 495 21.28 7.09 -6.72
C MET A 495 21.61 5.70 -6.14
N VAL A 496 21.53 5.53 -4.81
CA VAL A 496 21.72 4.21 -4.18
C VAL A 496 20.64 3.24 -4.63
N SER A 497 19.37 3.63 -4.58
CA SER A 497 18.24 2.78 -5.00
C SER A 497 18.17 2.50 -6.51
N ARG A 498 18.77 3.36 -7.35
CA ARG A 498 18.97 3.06 -8.78
C ARG A 498 20.10 2.04 -9.01
N ARG A 499 21.18 2.08 -8.23
CA ARG A 499 22.33 1.17 -8.36
C ARG A 499 22.06 -0.26 -7.88
N THR A 500 21.12 -0.44 -6.95
CA THR A 500 20.62 -1.78 -6.56
C THR A 500 19.71 -2.34 -7.65
N MET A 501 18.73 -1.55 -8.14
CA MET A 501 17.84 -1.91 -9.25
C MET A 501 18.59 -2.30 -10.54
N SER A 502 19.65 -1.57 -10.92
CA SER A 502 20.38 -1.81 -12.17
C SER A 502 21.18 -3.12 -12.20
N LYS A 503 21.24 -3.88 -11.10
CA LYS A 503 21.92 -5.18 -11.01
C LYS A 503 20.96 -6.37 -10.95
N SER A 504 19.70 -6.16 -10.58
CA SER A 504 18.75 -7.24 -10.29
C SER A 504 17.93 -7.70 -11.50
N PHE A 505 17.91 -6.94 -12.60
CA PHE A 505 17.17 -7.30 -13.82
C PHE A 505 18.00 -7.24 -15.10
N GLY A 506 18.62 -8.37 -15.44
CA GLY A 506 18.88 -8.77 -16.83
C GLY A 506 17.90 -9.90 -17.21
N PRO A 507 17.31 -9.90 -18.42
CA PRO A 507 16.31 -10.91 -18.78
C PRO A 507 16.95 -12.30 -18.91
N LEU A 508 16.61 -13.21 -17.99
CA LEU A 508 16.95 -14.63 -18.08
C LEU A 508 16.14 -15.28 -19.22
N THR A 509 16.73 -15.41 -20.39
CA THR A 509 16.17 -16.20 -21.49
C THR A 509 16.08 -17.67 -21.08
N PRO A 510 14.93 -18.35 -21.29
CA PRO A 510 14.82 -19.77 -20.97
C PRO A 510 15.66 -20.59 -21.94
N ILE A 511 16.78 -21.14 -21.44
CA ILE A 511 17.61 -22.09 -22.21
C ILE A 511 16.84 -23.40 -22.34
N SER A 512 16.15 -23.58 -23.48
CA SER A 512 15.57 -24.86 -23.84
C SER A 512 16.68 -25.89 -24.11
N SER A 513 16.38 -27.16 -23.83
CA SER A 513 17.39 -28.23 -23.82
C SER A 513 17.82 -28.62 -25.24
N GLY A 514 18.94 -28.07 -25.72
CA GLY A 514 19.56 -28.48 -26.99
C GLY A 514 20.98 -27.94 -27.22
N ASN A 515 21.89 -28.81 -27.63
CA ASN A 515 23.21 -28.52 -28.21
C ASN A 515 24.21 -27.68 -27.38
N VAL A 516 24.92 -28.35 -26.47
CA VAL A 516 26.20 -27.87 -25.93
C VAL A 516 27.30 -27.99 -27.00
N SER A 517 27.48 -26.98 -27.87
CA SER A 517 28.76 -26.66 -28.53
C SER A 517 28.67 -25.38 -29.37
N ARG A 518 29.26 -24.29 -28.84
CA ARG A 518 29.67 -22.98 -29.45
C ARG A 518 29.33 -21.82 -28.50
N TYR A 519 30.23 -21.55 -27.56
CA TYR A 519 30.15 -20.35 -26.70
C TYR A 519 31.54 -19.77 -26.35
N TYR A 520 32.45 -19.84 -27.32
CA TYR A 520 33.69 -19.06 -27.39
C TYR A 520 33.87 -18.62 -28.85
N GLU A 521 34.53 -17.47 -29.04
CA GLU A 521 34.63 -16.67 -30.28
C GLU A 521 33.34 -15.89 -30.61
N GLY A 522 33.40 -14.55 -30.63
CA GLY A 522 32.28 -13.73 -31.11
C GLY A 522 32.00 -12.34 -30.54
N ASN A 523 32.90 -11.66 -29.80
CA ASN A 523 32.72 -10.20 -29.58
C ASN A 523 33.98 -9.44 -29.12
N THR A 524 34.90 -9.17 -30.06
CA THR A 524 36.09 -8.32 -29.86
C THR A 524 36.30 -7.37 -31.05
N ARG A 525 35.22 -6.70 -31.49
CA ARG A 525 35.30 -5.69 -32.57
C ARG A 525 34.40 -4.47 -32.42
N ALA A 526 33.29 -4.57 -31.68
CA ALA A 526 32.40 -3.42 -31.42
C ALA A 526 32.95 -2.41 -30.39
N PHE A 527 34.02 -2.74 -29.66
CA PHE A 527 34.52 -1.91 -28.54
C PHE A 527 35.68 -0.97 -28.92
N GLU A 528 36.35 -1.17 -30.06
CA GLU A 528 37.48 -0.33 -30.48
C GLU A 528 37.02 0.85 -31.37
N GLU A 529 35.91 0.73 -32.10
CA GLU A 529 35.43 1.78 -33.02
C GLU A 529 34.70 2.94 -32.30
N ASP A 530 33.92 2.65 -31.25
CA ASP A 530 33.21 3.68 -30.48
C ASP A 530 34.16 4.47 -29.55
N VAL A 531 35.20 3.84 -29.01
CA VAL A 531 36.27 4.54 -28.27
C VAL A 531 37.04 5.49 -29.18
N HIS A 532 37.27 5.12 -30.44
CA HIS A 532 37.88 6.02 -31.42
C HIS A 532 36.98 7.21 -31.78
N ARG A 533 35.65 7.03 -31.80
CA ARG A 533 34.69 8.10 -32.06
C ARG A 533 34.54 9.06 -30.87
N ALA A 534 34.65 8.55 -29.64
CA ALA A 534 34.59 9.34 -28.41
C ALA A 534 35.83 10.22 -28.16
N LEU A 535 36.99 9.88 -28.74
CA LEU A 535 38.25 10.62 -28.59
C LEU A 535 38.53 11.66 -29.68
N SER A 536 37.61 11.84 -30.64
CA SER A 536 37.73 12.81 -31.74
C SER A 536 36.97 14.12 -31.53
N ALA A 537 36.47 14.40 -30.32
CA ALA A 537 35.64 15.56 -30.02
C ALA A 537 35.96 16.24 -28.66
N VAL A 538 37.22 16.60 -28.41
CA VAL A 538 37.62 17.70 -27.50
C VAL A 538 39.10 18.05 -27.66
N SER A 539 39.42 19.34 -27.49
CA SER A 539 40.76 19.97 -27.39
C SER A 539 41.68 19.92 -28.60
N ASP A 540 42.00 21.12 -29.11
CA ASP A 540 43.23 21.37 -29.84
C ASP A 540 44.49 21.11 -28.98
N SER A 541 45.50 20.54 -29.64
CA SER A 541 46.96 20.75 -29.58
C SER A 541 47.59 21.71 -28.53
N PRO A 542 48.92 21.55 -28.23
CA PRO A 542 49.65 20.30 -27.96
C PRO A 542 50.74 20.43 -26.86
N GLU A 543 51.22 19.32 -26.27
CA GLU A 543 52.65 18.98 -26.02
C GLU A 543 52.87 17.88 -24.95
N LYS A 544 54.06 17.24 -24.99
CA LYS A 544 54.72 16.47 -23.91
C LYS A 544 53.99 15.23 -23.34
N ILE A 545 54.02 14.14 -24.10
CA ILE A 545 54.11 12.77 -23.53
C ILE A 545 55.31 12.04 -24.18
N LYS A 546 56.16 11.41 -23.36
CA LYS A 546 57.28 10.57 -23.84
C LYS A 546 57.71 9.55 -22.77
N HIS A 547 57.74 8.27 -23.15
CA HIS A 547 58.11 7.11 -22.31
C HIS A 547 57.08 6.81 -21.17
N VAL A 548 56.87 5.56 -20.71
CA VAL A 548 57.56 4.27 -20.91
C VAL A 548 56.54 3.15 -21.24
N LEU A 549 56.92 2.15 -22.04
CA LEU A 549 56.24 0.85 -22.15
C LEU A 549 57.29 -0.30 -22.20
N PRO A 550 57.06 -1.44 -21.52
CA PRO A 550 57.76 -2.71 -21.77
C PRO A 550 57.03 -3.57 -22.85
N PRO A 551 57.69 -4.57 -23.48
CA PRO A 551 57.32 -5.03 -24.83
C PRO A 551 56.59 -6.41 -24.96
N ARG A 552 55.98 -6.63 -26.13
CA ARG A 552 55.27 -7.85 -26.59
C ARG A 552 56.19 -9.04 -26.95
N ARG A 553 55.65 -10.27 -26.82
CA ARG A 553 55.93 -11.52 -27.59
C ARG A 553 54.66 -12.40 -27.59
N SER A 554 54.34 -13.30 -28.53
CA SER A 554 54.78 -13.55 -29.92
C SER A 554 53.75 -14.46 -30.66
N ARG A 555 53.86 -14.64 -31.99
CA ARG A 555 52.87 -15.32 -32.88
C ARG A 555 52.84 -16.86 -32.85
N ALA A 556 51.67 -17.43 -33.18
CA ALA A 556 51.41 -18.50 -34.16
C ALA A 556 49.95 -18.33 -34.68
N THR A 557 49.47 -18.49 -35.93
CA THR A 557 49.72 -19.36 -37.11
C THR A 557 49.27 -20.82 -36.93
N SER A 558 48.46 -21.45 -37.80
CA SER A 558 47.77 -21.02 -39.05
C SER A 558 46.90 -22.16 -39.64
N ARG A 559 46.07 -21.88 -40.67
CA ARG A 559 45.42 -22.85 -41.61
C ARG A 559 44.27 -23.68 -41.02
N ASP A 560 43.24 -24.14 -41.76
CA ASP A 560 42.66 -23.89 -43.11
C ASP A 560 41.19 -24.47 -43.06
N PHE A 561 40.26 -24.47 -44.03
CA PHE A 561 40.26 -24.25 -45.49
C PHE A 561 38.81 -23.96 -46.02
N ARG A 562 38.70 -23.54 -47.30
CA ARG A 562 37.60 -23.73 -48.31
C ARG A 562 36.11 -23.79 -47.91
N GLU A 563 35.25 -22.88 -48.40
CA GLU A 563 34.66 -22.75 -49.77
C GLU A 563 33.54 -23.77 -50.12
N TYR A 564 32.31 -23.28 -50.29
CA TYR A 564 31.44 -23.50 -51.48
C TYR A 564 30.35 -22.40 -51.54
N SER A 565 29.70 -22.20 -52.69
CA SER A 565 28.86 -21.03 -53.03
C SER A 565 27.74 -21.38 -54.05
N VAL A 566 27.05 -20.37 -54.63
CA VAL A 566 25.93 -20.44 -55.62
C VAL A 566 24.58 -20.72 -54.92
N ASP A 567 23.55 -19.83 -54.93
CA ASP A 567 22.74 -19.21 -56.02
C ASP A 567 21.81 -20.24 -56.73
N LEU A 568 20.61 -19.95 -57.25
CA LEU A 568 19.73 -18.74 -57.26
C LEU A 568 18.25 -19.18 -57.46
N ASP A 569 17.32 -18.23 -57.66
CA ASP A 569 15.86 -18.42 -57.82
C ASP A 569 15.41 -19.34 -58.98
N SER A 570 14.24 -20.02 -58.81
CA SER A 570 13.17 -20.02 -59.82
C SER A 570 11.80 -20.56 -59.35
N ALA A 571 10.79 -19.66 -59.31
CA ALA A 571 9.40 -19.80 -59.82
C ALA A 571 8.41 -20.93 -59.40
N GLU A 572 7.19 -20.46 -59.06
CA GLU A 572 5.83 -21.03 -59.30
C GLU A 572 5.31 -22.29 -58.57
N GLY A 573 4.10 -22.16 -57.97
CA GLY A 573 3.22 -23.31 -57.71
C GLY A 573 2.21 -23.26 -56.53
N ILE A 574 1.14 -22.44 -56.59
CA ILE A 574 -0.17 -22.61 -55.88
C ILE A 574 -0.13 -22.56 -54.32
N GLY A 575 -0.95 -21.78 -53.59
CA GLY A 575 -1.93 -20.74 -53.95
C GLY A 575 -2.94 -20.45 -52.81
N MET A 576 -3.44 -19.20 -52.73
CA MET A 576 -4.58 -18.72 -51.90
C MET A 576 -4.43 -18.74 -50.35
N PHE A 577 -4.89 -17.75 -49.56
CA PHE A 577 -5.46 -16.41 -49.86
C PHE A 577 -5.14 -15.38 -48.73
N ARG A 578 -5.67 -14.15 -48.84
CA ARG A 578 -5.28 -12.96 -48.06
C ARG A 578 -6.00 -12.73 -46.72
N SER A 579 -5.32 -11.93 -45.90
CA SER A 579 -5.75 -11.14 -44.74
C SER A 579 -7.12 -10.43 -44.81
N ARG A 580 -7.78 -10.32 -43.63
CA ARG A 580 -8.73 -9.30 -43.09
C ARG A 580 -9.65 -10.01 -42.07
N SER A 581 -10.24 -9.40 -41.04
CA SER A 581 -10.08 -8.10 -40.36
C SER A 581 -10.93 -8.15 -39.06
N SER A 582 -10.89 -7.09 -38.24
CA SER A 582 -11.78 -6.85 -37.09
C SER A 582 -13.29 -7.06 -37.36
N ALA A 583 -14.01 -7.68 -36.41
CA ALA A 583 -15.33 -7.22 -35.91
C ALA A 583 -15.92 -8.10 -34.76
N SER A 584 -16.36 -7.44 -33.68
CA SER A 584 -17.48 -7.74 -32.76
C SER A 584 -18.04 -9.16 -32.55
N MET A 585 -18.22 -9.54 -31.27
CA MET A 585 -19.35 -10.35 -30.80
C MET A 585 -19.97 -9.78 -29.51
N GLN A 586 -20.98 -8.92 -29.65
CA GLN A 586 -22.03 -8.70 -28.64
C GLN A 586 -23.39 -8.69 -29.34
N SER A 587 -24.04 -9.86 -29.41
CA SER A 587 -25.47 -9.98 -29.69
C SER A 587 -25.94 -11.44 -29.57
N LEU A 588 -27.17 -11.61 -29.09
CA LEU A 588 -28.01 -12.83 -29.06
C LEU A 588 -28.13 -13.57 -27.71
N GLY A 589 -28.93 -12.98 -26.82
CA GLY A 589 -30.01 -13.74 -26.20
C GLY A 589 -31.12 -14.06 -27.21
N VAL A 590 -32.19 -14.72 -26.75
CA VAL A 590 -33.33 -15.24 -27.57
C VAL A 590 -33.03 -16.56 -28.30
N ALA A 591 -33.15 -17.69 -27.58
CA ALA A 591 -33.31 -19.03 -28.17
C ALA A 591 -34.08 -20.03 -27.27
N VAL A 592 -34.95 -19.59 -26.36
CA VAL A 592 -35.74 -20.51 -25.50
C VAL A 592 -36.99 -21.01 -26.24
N SER A 593 -36.87 -22.11 -26.99
CA SER A 593 -37.99 -23.02 -27.31
C SER A 593 -37.52 -24.33 -27.96
N LYS A 594 -38.34 -25.39 -27.84
CA LYS A 594 -38.22 -26.74 -28.46
C LYS A 594 -37.34 -27.80 -27.77
N LEU A 595 -37.74 -28.23 -26.57
CA LEU A 595 -37.77 -29.66 -26.23
C LEU A 595 -39.16 -30.00 -25.64
N PRO A 596 -39.78 -31.15 -26.00
CA PRO A 596 -41.15 -31.47 -25.60
C PRO A 596 -41.24 -32.43 -24.41
N GLY A 597 -42.22 -32.18 -23.53
CA GLY A 597 -42.82 -33.20 -22.65
C GLY A 597 -42.41 -33.16 -21.17
N LEU A 598 -43.19 -32.44 -20.35
CA LEU A 598 -43.69 -32.77 -19.00
C LEU A 598 -44.53 -31.55 -18.48
N PRO A 599 -45.35 -31.67 -17.40
CA PRO A 599 -46.53 -30.82 -17.22
C PRO A 599 -46.27 -29.42 -16.61
N ARG A 600 -47.27 -28.53 -16.78
CA ARG A 600 -47.30 -27.17 -16.20
C ARG A 600 -47.85 -27.14 -14.77
N LYS A 601 -47.39 -26.13 -14.00
CA LYS A 601 -47.79 -25.69 -12.65
C LYS A 601 -47.25 -26.48 -11.46
N GLN A 602 -46.15 -25.98 -10.89
CA GLN A 602 -45.99 -25.84 -9.44
C GLN A 602 -45.10 -24.61 -9.14
N SER A 603 -44.83 -24.31 -7.85
CA SER A 603 -44.51 -22.96 -7.38
C SER A 603 -43.05 -22.50 -7.56
N GLN A 604 -42.86 -21.19 -7.46
CA GLN A 604 -41.60 -20.45 -7.68
C GLN A 604 -40.59 -20.61 -6.51
N THR A 605 -40.48 -21.81 -5.96
CA THR A 605 -39.67 -22.15 -4.77
C THR A 605 -38.75 -23.36 -4.96
N GLU A 606 -38.85 -24.09 -6.07
CA GLU A 606 -38.00 -25.26 -6.36
C GLU A 606 -36.83 -24.95 -7.32
N LEU A 607 -36.82 -23.76 -7.95
CA LEU A 607 -35.73 -23.36 -8.85
C LEU A 607 -34.42 -23.07 -8.09
N ASP A 608 -34.52 -22.51 -6.88
CA ASP A 608 -33.36 -22.23 -6.01
C ASP A 608 -32.68 -23.53 -5.56
N VAL A 609 -33.47 -24.59 -5.32
CA VAL A 609 -32.96 -25.93 -4.95
C VAL A 609 -32.20 -26.57 -6.12
N ALA A 610 -32.69 -26.40 -7.35
CA ALA A 610 -32.03 -26.94 -8.55
C ALA A 610 -30.70 -26.25 -8.87
N LEU A 611 -30.59 -24.93 -8.66
CA LEU A 611 -29.34 -24.19 -8.83
C LEU A 611 -28.30 -24.56 -7.75
N HIS A 612 -28.75 -24.83 -6.52
CA HIS A 612 -27.85 -25.24 -5.43
C HIS A 612 -27.18 -26.60 -5.68
N ALA A 613 -27.80 -27.48 -6.47
CA ALA A 613 -27.30 -28.81 -6.78
C ALA A 613 -26.20 -28.84 -7.87
N TYR A 614 -26.19 -27.90 -8.82
CA TYR A 614 -25.23 -27.92 -9.94
C TYR A 614 -23.83 -27.36 -9.59
N PHE A 615 -23.74 -26.59 -8.49
CA PHE A 615 -22.46 -26.18 -7.89
C PHE A 615 -22.02 -27.10 -6.73
N GLY A 616 -22.79 -28.13 -6.40
CA GLY A 616 -22.66 -28.94 -5.19
C GLY A 616 -21.76 -30.18 -5.27
N ALA A 617 -20.85 -30.29 -6.24
CA ALA A 617 -19.98 -31.48 -6.39
C ALA A 617 -18.65 -31.23 -7.13
N SER A 618 -17.81 -30.31 -6.64
CA SER A 618 -16.38 -30.28 -7.00
C SER A 618 -15.56 -29.73 -5.84
N GLN A 619 -14.59 -30.52 -5.36
CA GLN A 619 -13.68 -30.13 -4.28
C GLN A 619 -12.60 -29.16 -4.79
N VAL A 620 -13.00 -27.92 -5.06
CA VAL A 620 -12.07 -26.79 -5.09
C VAL A 620 -11.89 -26.36 -3.63
N MET A 621 -10.68 -26.52 -3.10
CA MET A 621 -10.33 -25.98 -1.79
C MET A 621 -10.46 -24.45 -1.81
N PRO A 622 -10.99 -23.80 -0.76
CA PRO A 622 -10.99 -22.34 -0.68
C PRO A 622 -9.55 -21.79 -0.65
N ASP A 623 -9.30 -20.69 -1.36
CA ASP A 623 -7.99 -20.03 -1.41
C ASP A 623 -7.42 -19.81 0.00
N HIS A 624 -6.19 -20.30 0.20
CA HIS A 624 -5.67 -20.54 1.54
C HIS A 624 -5.18 -19.25 2.23
N LEU A 625 -5.58 -19.06 3.49
CA LEU A 625 -5.15 -17.94 4.34
C LEU A 625 -3.62 -17.88 4.43
N HIS A 626 -3.03 -16.73 4.11
CA HIS A 626 -1.57 -16.55 4.02
C HIS A 626 -1.05 -15.33 4.83
N SER A 627 -1.88 -14.78 5.72
CA SER A 627 -1.52 -13.71 6.65
C SER A 627 -2.23 -13.86 8.01
N PRO A 628 -1.53 -13.68 9.15
CA PRO A 628 -2.15 -13.53 10.46
C PRO A 628 -3.14 -12.36 10.55
N SER A 629 -3.13 -11.42 9.60
CA SER A 629 -4.04 -10.26 9.56
C SER A 629 -5.47 -10.58 9.10
N GLN A 630 -5.75 -11.82 8.67
CA GLN A 630 -7.06 -12.22 8.11
C GLN A 630 -7.92 -13.08 9.07
N LEU A 631 -7.40 -13.44 10.24
CA LEU A 631 -8.14 -14.21 11.25
C LEU A 631 -9.12 -13.34 12.03
N GLN A 632 -10.39 -13.74 12.09
CA GLN A 632 -11.35 -13.17 13.02
C GLN A 632 -10.96 -13.56 14.46
N LEU A 633 -10.47 -12.58 15.23
CA LEU A 633 -10.09 -12.80 16.64
C LEU A 633 -11.36 -12.98 17.49
N PRO A 634 -11.55 -14.13 18.18
CA PRO A 634 -12.68 -14.31 19.08
C PRO A 634 -12.57 -13.37 20.29
N LEU A 635 -13.72 -12.98 20.85
CA LEU A 635 -13.78 -12.11 22.03
C LEU A 635 -13.15 -12.79 23.26
N PRO A 636 -12.46 -12.04 24.13
CA PRO A 636 -11.66 -12.62 25.22
C PRO A 636 -12.55 -13.24 26.31
N GLN A 637 -12.53 -14.57 26.42
CA GLN A 637 -13.17 -15.30 27.51
C GLN A 637 -12.18 -16.08 28.38
N SER A 638 -12.04 -15.62 29.63
CA SER A 638 -11.41 -16.30 30.78
C SER A 638 -9.89 -16.54 30.73
N VAL A 639 -9.30 -16.71 31.92
CA VAL A 639 -7.84 -16.85 32.13
C VAL A 639 -7.44 -18.33 31.96
N GLY A 640 -7.57 -18.82 30.73
CA GLY A 640 -7.28 -20.22 30.40
C GLY A 640 -5.78 -20.58 30.32
N ALA A 641 -5.50 -21.87 30.39
CA ALA A 641 -4.20 -22.47 30.13
C ALA A 641 -3.81 -22.39 28.64
N ILE A 642 -2.51 -22.38 28.36
CA ILE A 642 -1.92 -22.12 27.04
C ILE A 642 -0.98 -23.27 26.66
N VAL A 643 -1.15 -23.79 25.45
CA VAL A 643 -0.22 -24.71 24.80
C VAL A 643 0.54 -23.96 23.71
N SER A 644 1.86 -24.18 23.62
CA SER A 644 2.70 -23.52 22.62
C SER A 644 3.55 -24.52 21.82
N LEU A 645 3.07 -24.84 20.62
CA LEU A 645 3.77 -25.66 19.62
C LEU A 645 4.76 -24.84 18.78
N SER A 646 4.87 -23.53 19.03
CA SER A 646 5.70 -22.59 18.28
C SER A 646 6.77 -21.95 19.17
N PRO A 647 8.07 -22.08 18.86
CA PRO A 647 9.13 -21.35 19.55
C PRO A 647 8.90 -19.83 19.52
N THR A 648 8.50 -19.29 18.35
CA THR A 648 8.12 -17.89 18.14
C THR A 648 7.04 -17.40 19.10
N ALA A 649 5.95 -18.16 19.25
CA ALA A 649 4.89 -17.80 20.19
C ALA A 649 5.39 -17.92 21.64
N THR A 650 6.23 -18.93 21.94
CA THR A 650 6.72 -19.19 23.30
C THR A 650 7.58 -18.05 23.83
N TYR A 651 8.50 -17.50 23.03
CA TYR A 651 9.25 -16.28 23.36
C TYR A 651 8.33 -15.10 23.68
N THR A 652 7.30 -14.90 22.85
CA THR A 652 6.34 -13.81 23.00
C THR A 652 5.50 -13.97 24.28
N LEU A 653 5.01 -15.17 24.57
CA LEU A 653 4.29 -15.51 25.80
C LEU A 653 5.15 -15.21 27.05
N TYR A 654 6.44 -15.56 27.01
CA TYR A 654 7.38 -15.28 28.10
C TYR A 654 7.61 -13.77 28.29
N ALA A 655 7.83 -13.02 27.21
CA ALA A 655 8.00 -11.56 27.28
C ALA A 655 6.73 -10.83 27.79
N LEU A 656 5.55 -11.37 27.48
CA LEU A 656 4.27 -10.94 28.04
C LEU A 656 4.01 -11.47 29.47
N GLY A 657 4.97 -12.19 30.08
CA GLY A 657 4.87 -12.72 31.43
C GLY A 657 3.73 -13.73 31.62
N LEU A 658 3.55 -14.63 30.64
CA LEU A 658 2.55 -15.70 30.64
C LEU A 658 3.12 -17.09 30.98
N ARG A 659 4.37 -17.17 31.48
CA ARG A 659 5.06 -18.43 31.80
C ARG A 659 4.17 -19.41 32.56
N ASP A 660 3.57 -18.98 33.66
CA ASP A 660 2.77 -19.85 34.55
C ASP A 660 1.44 -20.32 33.91
N ARG A 661 1.03 -19.70 32.80
CA ARG A 661 -0.12 -20.14 31.98
C ARG A 661 0.28 -21.11 30.87
N VAL A 662 1.56 -21.26 30.54
CA VAL A 662 2.03 -22.28 29.59
C VAL A 662 2.01 -23.64 30.27
N VAL A 663 1.16 -24.56 29.80
CA VAL A 663 1.01 -25.90 30.39
C VAL A 663 1.71 -27.00 29.60
N GLY A 664 1.94 -26.80 28.29
CA GLY A 664 2.62 -27.78 27.44
C GLY A 664 3.23 -27.15 26.20
N ILE A 665 4.36 -27.70 25.74
CA ILE A 665 5.15 -27.17 24.62
C ILE A 665 5.66 -28.28 23.70
N THR A 666 6.12 -27.91 22.50
CA THR A 666 6.83 -28.82 21.59
C THR A 666 8.30 -29.06 22.00
N ASP A 667 8.92 -30.11 21.48
CA ASP A 667 10.35 -30.39 21.66
C ASP A 667 11.25 -29.25 21.17
N ALA A 668 10.87 -28.56 20.09
CA ALA A 668 11.58 -27.42 19.52
C ALA A 668 11.60 -26.15 20.40
N CYS A 669 10.73 -26.04 21.42
CA CYS A 669 10.77 -24.94 22.36
C CYS A 669 11.90 -25.18 23.38
N VAL A 670 13.11 -24.76 23.02
CA VAL A 670 14.34 -24.85 23.84
C VAL A 670 14.75 -23.53 24.49
N LEU A 671 14.17 -22.42 24.03
CA LEU A 671 14.36 -21.06 24.55
C LEU A 671 12.99 -20.37 24.74
N PRO A 672 12.88 -19.35 25.62
CA PRO A 672 13.92 -18.78 26.49
C PRO A 672 14.25 -19.66 27.71
N GLU A 673 15.10 -19.16 28.62
CA GLU A 673 15.52 -19.90 29.82
C GLU A 673 14.32 -20.35 30.69
N GLY A 674 14.40 -21.57 31.24
CA GLY A 674 13.32 -22.19 32.01
C GLY A 674 12.10 -22.61 31.18
N VAL A 675 12.17 -22.61 29.84
CA VAL A 675 11.11 -23.18 28.98
C VAL A 675 11.12 -24.70 28.98
N VAL A 676 12.31 -25.30 29.10
CA VAL A 676 12.50 -26.76 29.04
C VAL A 676 11.87 -27.51 30.22
N ASP A 677 11.51 -26.79 31.28
CA ASP A 677 10.80 -27.29 32.47
C ASP A 677 9.33 -27.65 32.19
N HIS A 678 8.74 -27.09 31.12
CA HIS A 678 7.34 -27.35 30.76
C HIS A 678 7.17 -28.71 30.06
N PRO A 679 6.08 -29.45 30.32
CA PRO A 679 5.77 -30.72 29.68
C PRO A 679 5.91 -30.71 28.14
N LYS A 680 6.70 -31.65 27.62
CA LYS A 680 6.88 -31.87 26.19
C LYS A 680 5.71 -32.71 25.65
N ILE A 681 4.73 -32.05 25.05
CA ILE A 681 3.53 -32.69 24.50
C ILE A 681 3.69 -33.14 23.04
N VAL A 682 4.77 -32.70 22.39
CA VAL A 682 5.26 -33.24 21.12
C VAL A 682 6.69 -33.73 21.30
N ALA A 683 6.98 -34.94 20.85
CA ALA A 683 8.30 -35.54 20.95
C ALA A 683 8.72 -36.29 19.67
N ARG A 684 9.86 -35.88 19.09
CA ARG A 684 10.63 -36.66 18.12
C ARG A 684 11.47 -37.73 18.83
N HIS A 685 11.33 -38.98 18.40
CA HIS A 685 12.01 -40.10 19.04
C HIS A 685 13.54 -40.00 18.96
N SER A 686 14.20 -39.91 20.12
CA SER A 686 15.61 -40.28 20.30
C SER A 686 15.78 -41.25 21.47
N SER A 687 15.29 -42.49 21.27
CA SER A 687 15.55 -43.72 22.05
C SER A 687 15.34 -43.74 23.58
N THR A 688 14.95 -42.63 24.22
CA THR A 688 15.07 -42.49 25.68
C THR A 688 13.89 -41.74 26.29
N LEU A 689 12.85 -42.50 26.68
CA LEU A 689 11.71 -42.20 27.59
C LEU A 689 10.78 -43.43 27.44
N MET A 690 10.76 -44.40 28.35
CA MET A 690 10.00 -44.44 29.63
C MET A 690 8.47 -44.58 29.46
N SER A 691 7.85 -45.44 30.28
CA SER A 691 6.56 -46.06 29.98
C SER A 691 5.32 -45.21 30.30
N PRO A 692 4.16 -45.45 29.64
CA PRO A 692 2.94 -44.66 29.82
C PRO A 692 2.39 -44.58 31.25
N GLN A 693 2.79 -45.48 32.15
CA GLN A 693 2.35 -45.50 33.55
C GLN A 693 2.79 -44.25 34.35
N HIS A 694 3.76 -43.47 33.88
CA HIS A 694 4.15 -42.21 34.54
C HIS A 694 3.26 -41.00 34.21
N SER A 695 2.54 -40.99 33.08
CA SER A 695 1.69 -39.85 32.71
C SER A 695 0.50 -39.69 33.66
N ALA A 696 -0.07 -40.79 34.17
CA ALA A 696 -1.10 -40.76 35.23
C ALA A 696 -0.57 -40.14 36.53
N ASN A 697 0.61 -40.58 36.98
CA ASN A 697 1.23 -40.14 38.25
C ASN A 697 1.63 -38.65 38.28
N LEU A 698 1.73 -37.99 37.12
CA LEU A 698 2.01 -36.55 37.02
C LEU A 698 0.77 -35.69 37.25
N GLY A 699 -0.45 -36.19 36.97
CA GLY A 699 -1.69 -35.51 37.29
C GLY A 699 -1.97 -35.45 38.79
N ASP A 700 -1.87 -36.60 39.47
CA ASP A 700 -2.24 -36.70 40.90
C ASP A 700 -1.29 -35.96 41.85
N ARG A 701 -0.02 -35.75 41.47
CA ARG A 701 0.95 -35.02 42.31
C ARG A 701 0.60 -33.55 42.56
N ARG A 702 -0.36 -32.97 41.84
CA ARG A 702 -0.92 -31.63 42.14
C ARG A 702 -2.10 -31.66 43.12
N ARG A 703 -2.62 -32.83 43.52
CA ARG A 703 -3.73 -32.97 44.48
C ARG A 703 -3.28 -33.34 45.90
N SER A 704 -2.12 -33.96 46.08
CA SER A 704 -1.66 -34.47 47.37
C SER A 704 -0.90 -33.45 48.24
N SER A 705 -1.51 -32.30 48.54
CA SER A 705 -0.94 -31.31 49.48
C SER A 705 -2.01 -30.43 50.15
N GLY A 706 -2.92 -31.02 50.93
CA GLY A 706 -4.09 -30.28 51.46
C GLY A 706 -4.97 -30.95 52.51
N VAL A 707 -4.40 -31.49 53.60
CA VAL A 707 -5.11 -31.92 54.83
C VAL A 707 -6.02 -33.18 54.64
N ALA A 708 -6.39 -33.84 55.74
CA ALA A 708 -7.09 -35.14 55.76
C ALA A 708 -8.35 -35.09 56.65
N LEU A 709 -9.24 -36.11 56.53
CA LEU A 709 -9.96 -36.79 57.64
C LEU A 709 -10.87 -37.94 57.14
N ASN A 710 -10.91 -39.02 57.93
CA ASN A 710 -11.94 -40.07 58.10
C ASN A 710 -12.44 -40.93 56.90
N ASP A 711 -11.88 -42.15 56.82
CA ASP A 711 -12.56 -43.45 57.02
C ASP A 711 -14.06 -43.63 56.68
N LEU A 712 -14.36 -44.65 55.84
CA LEU A 712 -15.01 -45.88 56.34
C LEU A 712 -14.88 -47.05 55.34
N GLU A 713 -14.81 -48.28 55.85
CA GLU A 713 -14.74 -49.52 55.07
C GLU A 713 -16.11 -50.02 54.61
N LEU A 714 -16.16 -50.75 53.50
CA LEU A 714 -16.82 -52.08 53.43
C LEU A 714 -16.43 -52.83 52.15
N ALA A 715 -16.52 -54.16 52.17
CA ALA A 715 -15.89 -55.02 51.16
C ALA A 715 -16.76 -56.21 50.73
N SER A 716 -16.32 -56.85 49.63
CA SER A 716 -16.62 -58.23 49.19
C SER A 716 -17.93 -58.51 48.43
N VAL A 717 -17.88 -59.63 47.67
CA VAL A 717 -18.95 -60.27 46.85
C VAL A 717 -19.40 -59.47 45.59
N GLY A 718 -19.55 -60.07 44.40
CA GLY A 718 -19.19 -61.43 43.98
C GLY A 718 -19.70 -61.83 42.58
N SER A 719 -18.76 -62.19 41.69
CA SER A 719 -18.85 -63.10 40.53
C SER A 719 -20.11 -63.23 39.62
N MET A 720 -19.83 -63.28 38.30
CA MET A 720 -20.61 -63.87 37.18
C MET A 720 -21.77 -63.10 36.56
N HIS A 721 -21.59 -62.68 35.29
CA HIS A 721 -22.10 -63.44 34.12
C HIS A 721 -21.26 -63.13 32.86
N HIS A 722 -21.35 -63.99 31.83
CA HIS A 722 -20.59 -63.86 30.57
C HIS A 722 -21.42 -63.23 29.43
N GLY A 723 -20.79 -62.37 28.65
CA GLY A 723 -21.20 -61.96 27.29
C GLY A 723 -19.94 -61.73 26.44
N SER A 724 -19.93 -62.14 25.17
CA SER A 724 -18.69 -62.33 24.40
C SER A 724 -18.56 -61.44 23.15
N SER A 725 -17.43 -60.73 23.03
CA SER A 725 -17.09 -59.94 21.83
C SER A 725 -15.58 -59.85 21.50
N HIS A 726 -14.75 -60.76 22.01
CA HIS A 726 -13.33 -60.87 21.60
C HIS A 726 -13.21 -61.29 20.11
N ASN A 727 -13.13 -60.35 19.17
CA ASN A 727 -12.59 -60.64 17.81
C ASN A 727 -12.20 -59.43 16.90
N SER A 728 -12.06 -58.20 17.41
CA SER A 728 -11.77 -57.02 16.58
C SER A 728 -10.32 -56.49 16.65
N LEU A 729 -9.69 -56.46 17.83
CA LEU A 729 -8.40 -55.76 18.04
C LEU A 729 -7.16 -56.45 17.43
N THR A 730 -7.11 -57.78 17.43
CA THR A 730 -5.90 -58.58 17.10
C THR A 730 -5.49 -58.59 15.62
N ARG A 731 -6.22 -57.86 14.76
CA ARG A 731 -5.95 -57.79 13.31
C ARG A 731 -5.13 -56.56 12.90
N LEU A 732 -5.20 -55.46 13.65
CA LEU A 732 -4.44 -54.23 13.37
C LEU A 732 -2.98 -54.34 13.85
N GLU A 733 -2.76 -54.86 15.06
CA GLU A 733 -1.42 -54.99 15.67
C GLU A 733 -0.44 -55.80 14.80
N LYS A 734 -0.94 -56.80 14.07
CA LYS A 734 -0.10 -57.70 13.24
C LYS A 734 0.28 -57.15 11.87
N GLN A 735 -0.27 -56.01 11.43
CA GLN A 735 0.18 -55.35 10.19
C GLN A 735 1.27 -54.30 10.45
N ALA A 736 1.43 -53.82 11.68
CA ALA A 736 2.40 -52.78 12.08
C ALA A 736 3.83 -53.30 12.34
N HIS A 737 4.23 -54.44 11.77
CA HIS A 737 5.51 -55.12 12.08
C HIS A 737 6.33 -55.55 10.84
N ASN A 738 6.04 -55.00 9.66
CA ASN A 738 6.75 -55.40 8.42
C ASN A 738 7.00 -54.26 7.41
N SER A 739 7.24 -53.04 7.90
CA SER A 739 7.83 -51.94 7.12
C SER A 739 9.05 -51.34 7.85
N SER A 740 9.97 -50.74 7.09
CA SER A 740 11.31 -50.37 7.55
C SER A 740 11.40 -48.98 8.19
N GLN A 741 11.52 -48.92 9.52
CA GLN A 741 12.02 -47.76 10.29
C GLN A 741 11.47 -46.37 9.90
N ASP A 742 10.16 -46.24 9.74
CA ASP A 742 9.54 -44.91 9.68
C ASP A 742 9.73 -44.15 11.01
N LYS A 743 10.05 -42.85 10.92
CA LYS A 743 10.31 -41.98 12.08
C LYS A 743 9.04 -41.22 12.47
N TRP A 744 8.27 -41.77 13.40
CA TRP A 744 7.06 -41.14 13.93
C TRP A 744 7.40 -40.24 15.14
N SER A 745 6.74 -39.09 15.21
CA SER A 745 6.68 -38.22 16.39
C SER A 745 5.24 -38.13 16.89
N TYR A 746 5.06 -38.08 18.21
CA TYR A 746 3.77 -38.21 18.89
C TYR A 746 3.26 -36.84 19.39
N PHE A 747 1.94 -36.65 19.43
CA PHE A 747 1.24 -35.49 20.02
C PHE A 747 0.25 -35.98 21.08
N ASP A 748 0.38 -35.52 22.32
CA ASP A 748 -0.45 -35.98 23.44
C ASP A 748 -1.78 -35.21 23.56
N VAL A 749 -2.79 -35.65 22.79
CA VAL A 749 -4.17 -35.12 22.86
C VAL A 749 -4.76 -35.23 24.27
N ASN A 750 -4.43 -36.30 25.01
CA ASN A 750 -4.96 -36.53 26.35
C ASN A 750 -4.39 -35.51 27.34
N PHE A 751 -3.11 -35.17 27.24
CA PHE A 751 -2.51 -34.09 28.03
C PHE A 751 -3.24 -32.76 27.78
N VAL A 752 -3.47 -32.39 26.51
CA VAL A 752 -4.15 -31.13 26.16
C VAL A 752 -5.56 -31.04 26.78
N ARG A 753 -6.29 -32.17 26.81
CA ARG A 753 -7.60 -32.28 27.47
C ARG A 753 -7.51 -32.15 28.99
N HIS A 754 -6.59 -32.85 29.65
CA HIS A 754 -6.42 -32.82 31.11
C HIS A 754 -5.82 -31.50 31.64
N ALA A 755 -5.09 -30.76 30.80
CA ALA A 755 -4.48 -29.48 31.14
C ALA A 755 -5.42 -28.27 30.87
N GLU A 756 -6.68 -28.52 30.48
CA GLU A 756 -7.73 -27.51 30.22
C GLU A 756 -7.28 -26.36 29.31
N ALA A 757 -6.48 -26.68 28.28
CA ALA A 757 -5.95 -25.69 27.35
C ALA A 757 -7.09 -24.92 26.67
N ARG A 758 -6.99 -23.58 26.64
CA ARG A 758 -7.91 -22.69 25.94
C ARG A 758 -7.30 -22.04 24.70
N LEU A 759 -5.97 -21.92 24.65
CA LEU A 759 -5.22 -21.37 23.52
C LEU A 759 -4.13 -22.37 23.10
N ILE A 760 -4.04 -22.65 21.80
CA ILE A 760 -2.98 -23.46 21.19
C ILE A 760 -2.28 -22.61 20.13
N PHE A 761 -1.04 -22.20 20.37
CA PHE A 761 -0.23 -21.48 19.38
C PHE A 761 0.61 -22.46 18.55
N THR A 762 0.56 -22.34 17.22
CA THR A 762 1.25 -23.22 16.25
C THR A 762 2.10 -22.41 15.28
N PRO A 763 3.24 -22.92 14.76
CA PRO A 763 3.85 -22.35 13.55
C PRO A 763 2.90 -22.46 12.35
N ASP A 764 3.23 -21.77 11.26
CA ASP A 764 2.47 -21.77 10.01
C ASP A 764 2.31 -23.16 9.36
N VAL A 765 1.23 -23.34 8.59
CA VAL A 765 0.68 -24.64 8.19
C VAL A 765 0.17 -24.62 6.74
N CYS A 766 0.99 -24.12 5.81
CA CYS A 766 0.66 -24.17 4.38
C CYS A 766 0.58 -25.62 3.86
N ALA A 767 -0.53 -25.97 3.20
CA ALA A 767 -0.75 -27.31 2.62
C ALA A 767 0.13 -27.58 1.38
N ASP A 768 0.44 -26.56 0.59
CA ASP A 768 1.28 -26.68 -0.61
C ASP A 768 2.78 -26.81 -0.29
N CYS A 769 3.20 -26.41 0.93
CA CYS A 769 4.58 -26.56 1.43
C CYS A 769 4.87 -27.98 1.95
N THR A 770 4.23 -29.02 1.40
CA THR A 770 4.24 -30.40 1.91
C THR A 770 5.50 -31.22 1.56
N ASP A 771 6.66 -30.75 2.02
CA ASP A 771 7.78 -31.66 2.31
C ASP A 771 7.49 -32.35 3.66
N VAL A 772 7.05 -33.61 3.62
CA VAL A 772 6.44 -34.37 4.73
C VAL A 772 7.43 -34.77 5.85
N ARG A 773 8.48 -33.98 6.06
CA ARG A 773 9.58 -34.23 7.01
C ARG A 773 9.50 -33.41 8.29
N PHE A 774 8.57 -32.44 8.39
CA PHE A 774 8.28 -31.69 9.61
C PHE A 774 6.79 -31.71 9.94
N GLY A 775 6.39 -32.55 10.90
CA GLY A 775 5.00 -32.66 11.33
C GLY A 775 4.55 -31.43 12.11
N THR A 776 3.57 -30.71 11.58
CA THR A 776 2.66 -29.85 12.38
C THR A 776 1.25 -29.85 11.78
N ALA A 777 1.13 -29.74 10.45
CA ALA A 777 -0.13 -29.95 9.73
C ALA A 777 -0.83 -31.26 10.12
N LYS A 778 -0.07 -32.36 10.17
CA LYS A 778 -0.57 -33.67 10.61
C LYS A 778 -1.09 -33.65 12.06
N TYR A 779 -0.40 -32.98 12.98
CA TYR A 779 -0.83 -32.92 14.38
C TYR A 779 -2.05 -32.04 14.61
N LEU A 780 -2.22 -30.99 13.79
CA LEU A 780 -3.44 -30.19 13.81
C LEU A 780 -4.62 -30.96 13.21
N HIS A 781 -4.44 -31.65 12.09
CA HIS A 781 -5.49 -32.50 11.53
C HIS A 781 -5.86 -33.64 12.49
N GLU A 782 -4.88 -34.32 13.10
CA GLU A 782 -5.11 -35.34 14.12
C GLU A 782 -5.80 -34.77 15.37
N ALA A 783 -5.43 -33.56 15.82
CA ALA A 783 -6.08 -32.90 16.97
C ALA A 783 -7.50 -32.41 16.64
N GLU A 784 -7.74 -31.79 15.48
CA GLU A 784 -9.07 -31.35 15.05
C GLU A 784 -10.02 -32.54 14.88
N VAL A 785 -9.57 -33.62 14.22
CA VAL A 785 -10.36 -34.85 14.10
C VAL A 785 -10.69 -35.42 15.49
N PHE A 786 -9.70 -35.57 16.37
CA PHE A 786 -9.94 -36.14 17.70
C PHE A 786 -10.74 -35.24 18.66
N LEU A 787 -10.77 -33.90 18.43
CA LEU A 787 -11.60 -32.94 19.16
C LEU A 787 -12.99 -32.74 18.53
N THR A 788 -13.25 -33.32 17.35
CA THR A 788 -14.55 -33.30 16.67
C THR A 788 -15.30 -34.63 16.71
N THR A 789 -14.63 -35.79 16.70
CA THR A 789 -15.24 -37.13 16.79
C THR A 789 -15.64 -37.53 18.23
N ALA A 790 -16.15 -36.59 19.03
CA ALA A 790 -16.48 -36.80 20.44
C ALA A 790 -17.98 -37.00 20.66
N GLU A 791 -18.57 -38.00 19.99
CA GLU A 791 -19.97 -38.40 20.19
C GLU A 791 -20.16 -39.90 19.88
N PHE A 792 -21.24 -40.49 20.42
CA PHE A 792 -21.63 -41.92 20.31
C PHE A 792 -20.73 -42.96 21.03
N ASP A 793 -20.94 -43.13 22.33
CA ASP A 793 -21.29 -44.46 22.88
C ASP A 793 -21.98 -44.38 24.28
N SER A 794 -23.25 -43.95 24.33
CA SER A 794 -24.25 -44.26 25.38
C SER A 794 -25.56 -43.49 25.18
N ASP A 795 -26.71 -44.16 25.20
CA ASP A 795 -28.02 -43.51 25.32
C ASP A 795 -28.27 -43.03 26.76
N ASP A 796 -28.50 -41.73 26.98
CA ASP A 796 -29.30 -41.18 28.10
C ASP A 796 -29.60 -39.67 27.90
N ASP A 797 -30.77 -39.20 28.34
CA ASP A 797 -31.29 -37.84 28.08
C ASP A 797 -30.60 -36.75 28.92
N ALA A 798 -29.72 -35.92 28.31
CA ALA A 798 -29.11 -34.76 28.96
C ALA A 798 -28.79 -33.58 28.02
N MET A 799 -29.83 -32.88 27.53
CA MET A 799 -29.68 -31.63 26.76
C MET A 799 -29.21 -30.43 27.61
N LEU A 800 -27.91 -30.34 27.91
CA LEU A 800 -27.29 -29.20 28.60
C LEU A 800 -25.90 -28.81 28.02
N GLU A 801 -25.77 -27.54 27.65
CA GLU A 801 -24.52 -26.74 27.51
C GLU A 801 -23.35 -27.27 26.64
N VAL A 802 -23.62 -27.69 25.39
CA VAL A 802 -22.56 -27.90 24.38
C VAL A 802 -22.01 -26.56 23.82
N ASN A 803 -21.33 -25.73 24.64
CA ASN A 803 -20.65 -24.52 24.12
C ASN A 803 -19.50 -23.92 24.97
N ALA A 804 -18.75 -24.70 25.78
CA ALA A 804 -17.83 -24.12 26.77
C ALA A 804 -16.40 -24.70 26.86
N SER A 805 -15.98 -25.66 26.02
CA SER A 805 -14.84 -26.54 26.32
C SER A 805 -13.78 -26.79 25.22
N ARG A 806 -13.86 -26.18 24.03
CA ARG A 806 -12.85 -26.36 22.96
C ARG A 806 -11.69 -25.35 23.05
N PRO A 807 -10.43 -25.75 22.84
CA PRO A 807 -9.30 -24.83 22.66
C PRO A 807 -9.40 -24.09 21.33
N SER A 808 -9.02 -22.80 21.30
CA SER A 808 -8.82 -22.03 20.08
C SER A 808 -7.38 -22.15 19.58
N ILE A 809 -7.21 -22.42 18.28
CA ILE A 809 -5.90 -22.61 17.63
C ILE A 809 -5.50 -21.34 16.88
N PHE A 810 -4.25 -20.90 17.04
CA PHE A 810 -3.71 -19.69 16.41
C PHE A 810 -2.36 -19.95 15.73
N PRO A 811 -2.30 -19.92 14.38
CA PRO A 811 -1.04 -19.99 13.65
C PRO A 811 -0.28 -18.67 13.73
N VAL A 812 1.04 -18.74 13.93
CA VAL A 812 1.94 -17.59 13.87
C VAL A 812 2.84 -17.71 12.64
N ALA A 813 2.65 -16.79 11.69
CA ALA A 813 3.28 -16.78 10.37
C ALA A 813 3.85 -15.41 9.97
N PRO A 814 4.62 -14.71 10.83
CA PRO A 814 5.17 -13.39 10.50
C PRO A 814 6.21 -13.51 9.39
N LYS A 815 6.16 -12.62 8.39
CA LYS A 815 7.10 -12.56 7.26
C LYS A 815 8.01 -11.35 7.36
N THR A 816 7.53 -10.20 7.83
CA THR A 816 8.34 -8.99 8.11
C THR A 816 8.66 -8.84 9.61
N LEU A 817 9.59 -7.97 9.97
CA LEU A 817 9.85 -7.60 11.37
C LEU A 817 8.66 -6.84 11.96
N ASN A 818 7.92 -6.08 11.15
CA ASN A 818 6.66 -5.49 11.61
C ASN A 818 5.58 -6.56 11.87
N ASP A 819 5.48 -7.60 11.05
CA ASP A 819 4.52 -8.70 11.30
C ASP A 819 4.81 -9.39 12.64
N VAL A 820 6.09 -9.48 13.04
CA VAL A 820 6.48 -9.99 14.37
C VAL A 820 5.94 -9.08 15.48
N LEU A 821 6.00 -7.75 15.32
CA LEU A 821 5.45 -6.80 16.27
C LEU A 821 3.91 -6.89 16.35
N ASP A 822 3.24 -7.04 15.21
CA ASP A 822 1.79 -7.15 15.18
C ASP A 822 1.30 -8.52 15.69
N VAL A 823 2.07 -9.61 15.49
CA VAL A 823 1.85 -10.91 16.16
C VAL A 823 2.01 -10.81 17.69
N ILE A 824 2.93 -9.98 18.19
CA ILE A 824 3.04 -9.70 19.64
C ILE A 824 1.78 -9.00 20.16
N LEU A 825 1.20 -8.06 19.39
CA LEU A 825 -0.10 -7.46 19.73
C LEU A 825 -1.24 -8.49 19.72
N GLN A 826 -1.30 -9.36 18.70
CA GLN A 826 -2.31 -10.41 18.59
C GLN A 826 -2.27 -11.40 19.77
N ILE A 827 -1.09 -11.96 20.09
CA ILE A 827 -0.91 -12.85 21.24
C ILE A 827 -1.29 -12.12 22.55
N GLY A 828 -0.92 -10.84 22.68
CA GLY A 828 -1.33 -9.98 23.78
C GLY A 828 -2.84 -9.86 23.95
N ILE A 829 -3.56 -9.55 22.87
CA ILE A 829 -5.02 -9.43 22.86
C ILE A 829 -5.68 -10.76 23.22
N LEU A 830 -5.28 -11.86 22.55
CA LEU A 830 -5.83 -13.20 22.78
C LEU A 830 -5.61 -13.71 24.22
N CYS A 831 -4.48 -13.36 24.84
CA CYS A 831 -4.18 -13.75 26.21
C CYS A 831 -4.77 -12.81 27.27
N GLY A 832 -5.48 -11.73 26.88
CA GLY A 832 -6.06 -10.74 27.79
C GLY A 832 -5.09 -9.69 28.33
N LEU A 833 -3.91 -9.53 27.72
CA LEU A 833 -2.82 -8.65 28.14
C LEU A 833 -2.52 -7.51 27.13
N LYS A 834 -3.57 -7.00 26.46
CA LYS A 834 -3.46 -5.95 25.42
C LYS A 834 -2.51 -4.81 25.79
N ASP A 835 -2.68 -4.19 26.96
CA ASP A 835 -1.91 -3.00 27.33
C ASP A 835 -0.42 -3.32 27.60
N ARG A 836 -0.11 -4.53 28.08
CA ARG A 836 1.28 -5.00 28.21
C ARG A 836 1.92 -5.24 26.85
N ALA A 837 1.17 -5.80 25.88
CA ALA A 837 1.67 -5.99 24.52
C ALA A 837 1.86 -4.66 23.77
N VAL A 838 0.93 -3.71 23.91
CA VAL A 838 1.08 -2.34 23.38
C VAL A 838 2.30 -1.66 24.00
N THR A 839 2.51 -1.79 25.31
CA THR A 839 3.72 -1.25 25.99
C THR A 839 5.00 -1.86 25.42
N LEU A 840 5.06 -3.20 25.31
CA LEU A 840 6.21 -3.93 24.78
C LEU A 840 6.50 -3.53 23.33
N VAL A 841 5.50 -3.52 22.45
CA VAL A 841 5.66 -3.14 21.03
C VAL A 841 6.04 -1.66 20.88
N THR A 842 5.54 -0.77 21.73
CA THR A 842 5.97 0.65 21.77
C THR A 842 7.47 0.76 22.11
N GLN A 843 7.95 0.01 23.10
CA GLN A 843 9.37 -0.03 23.47
C GLN A 843 10.24 -0.60 22.33
N LEU A 844 9.81 -1.71 21.72
CA LEU A 844 10.49 -2.34 20.58
C LEU A 844 10.54 -1.41 19.35
N ARG A 845 9.43 -0.77 18.97
CA ARG A 845 9.37 0.24 17.90
C ARG A 845 10.27 1.46 18.21
N SER A 846 10.39 1.87 19.48
CA SER A 846 11.29 2.95 19.90
C SER A 846 12.78 2.60 19.74
N ARG A 847 13.19 1.39 20.15
CA ARG A 847 14.55 0.86 19.95
C ARG A 847 14.92 0.83 18.46
N LEU A 848 14.07 0.25 17.61
CA LEU A 848 14.27 0.19 16.16
C LEU A 848 14.41 1.58 15.52
N ARG A 849 13.54 2.54 15.88
CA ARG A 849 13.64 3.94 15.43
C ARG A 849 14.94 4.61 15.86
N THR A 850 15.45 4.29 17.05
CA THR A 850 16.70 4.84 17.58
C THR A 850 17.91 4.33 16.78
N ILE A 851 17.95 3.03 16.48
CA ILE A 851 18.98 2.42 15.61
C ILE A 851 18.95 3.09 14.22
N ALA A 852 17.77 3.16 13.60
CA ALA A 852 17.60 3.74 12.27
C ALA A 852 18.07 5.22 12.18
N ARG A 853 17.85 6.01 13.24
CA ARG A 853 18.33 7.40 13.35
C ARG A 853 19.86 7.48 13.41
N VAL A 854 20.51 6.67 14.25
CA VAL A 854 21.99 6.64 14.34
C VAL A 854 22.63 6.10 13.05
N VAL A 855 21.99 5.13 12.40
CA VAL A 855 22.37 4.59 11.10
C VAL A 855 22.15 5.60 9.95
N ALA A 856 21.30 6.62 10.12
CA ALA A 856 21.10 7.66 9.11
C ALA A 856 22.36 8.53 8.90
N SER A 857 23.18 8.72 9.93
CA SER A 857 24.47 9.44 9.88
C SER A 857 25.69 8.55 9.56
N ALA A 858 25.49 7.33 9.04
CA ALA A 858 26.59 6.43 8.68
C ALA A 858 27.13 6.69 7.27
N ASP A 859 28.40 7.09 7.15
CA ASP A 859 29.07 7.41 5.87
C ASP A 859 29.15 6.23 4.87
N GLN A 860 29.07 4.98 5.37
CA GLN A 860 29.20 3.77 4.56
C GLN A 860 28.12 2.77 4.91
N ARG A 861 27.46 2.19 3.90
CA ARG A 861 26.50 1.09 4.05
C ARG A 861 26.98 -0.12 3.24
N PRO A 862 27.55 -1.16 3.88
CA PRO A 862 28.16 -2.29 3.17
C PRO A 862 27.10 -3.22 2.59
N LYS A 863 27.43 -3.97 1.52
CA LYS A 863 26.57 -5.07 1.04
C LYS A 863 26.66 -6.27 1.99
N VAL A 864 25.54 -6.66 2.60
CA VAL A 864 25.46 -7.68 3.64
C VAL A 864 24.68 -8.91 3.13
N MET A 865 25.42 -9.99 2.85
CA MET A 865 24.83 -11.31 2.64
C MET A 865 24.59 -11.99 3.99
N SER A 866 23.51 -12.76 4.09
CA SER A 866 23.19 -13.59 5.26
C SER A 866 22.78 -14.98 4.81
N LEU A 867 23.46 -16.01 5.31
CA LEU A 867 23.22 -17.41 4.97
C LEU A 867 22.59 -18.16 6.15
N GLU A 868 21.35 -18.59 5.96
CA GLU A 868 20.61 -19.43 6.93
C GLU A 868 20.95 -20.92 6.80
N GLY A 869 21.28 -21.35 5.58
CA GLY A 869 21.76 -22.70 5.28
C GLY A 869 23.17 -22.66 4.71
N ILE A 870 24.03 -23.57 5.18
CA ILE A 870 25.35 -23.84 4.60
C ILE A 870 25.29 -25.00 3.60
N LYS A 871 24.48 -26.04 3.89
CA LYS A 871 24.34 -27.23 3.04
C LYS A 871 22.87 -27.72 3.01
N PRO A 872 22.07 -27.36 1.98
CA PRO A 872 22.41 -26.49 0.86
C PRO A 872 22.68 -25.05 1.31
N ILE A 873 23.31 -24.26 0.43
CA ILE A 873 23.47 -22.82 0.63
C ILE A 873 22.08 -22.17 0.49
N VAL A 874 21.65 -21.46 1.53
CA VAL A 874 20.35 -20.76 1.56
C VAL A 874 20.56 -19.33 2.01
N ALA A 875 20.12 -18.37 1.19
CA ALA A 875 20.07 -16.96 1.56
C ALA A 875 18.87 -16.71 2.48
N ALA A 876 19.13 -16.00 3.57
CA ALA A 876 18.13 -15.65 4.57
C ALA A 876 17.01 -14.77 4.00
N GLY A 877 15.79 -14.96 4.50
CA GLY A 877 14.59 -14.27 4.03
C GLY A 877 13.80 -13.66 5.19
N HIS A 878 12.49 -13.58 5.01
CA HIS A 878 11.53 -13.06 5.97
C HIS A 878 11.94 -11.69 6.51
N TRP A 879 12.09 -11.55 7.83
CA TRP A 879 12.44 -10.33 8.52
C TRP A 879 13.94 -9.95 8.39
N LEU A 880 14.83 -10.87 8.01
CA LEU A 880 16.27 -10.62 8.09
C LEU A 880 16.81 -9.58 7.08
N PRO A 881 16.30 -9.48 5.83
CA PRO A 881 16.57 -8.34 4.95
C PRO A 881 16.17 -6.99 5.56
N GLU A 882 15.04 -6.94 6.27
CA GLU A 882 14.57 -5.73 6.96
C GLU A 882 15.48 -5.37 8.15
N MET A 883 15.82 -6.36 8.97
CA MET A 883 16.75 -6.20 10.10
C MET A 883 18.12 -5.66 9.64
N LYS A 884 18.66 -6.18 8.53
CA LYS A 884 19.89 -5.67 7.91
C LYS A 884 19.73 -4.22 7.44
N SER A 885 18.60 -3.89 6.81
CA SER A 885 18.31 -2.53 6.34
C SER A 885 18.20 -1.51 7.48
N ILE A 886 17.53 -1.85 8.58
CA ILE A 886 17.42 -1.00 9.78
C ILE A 886 18.80 -0.82 10.44
N ALA A 887 19.60 -1.90 10.47
CA ALA A 887 20.97 -1.89 10.97
C ALA A 887 22.02 -1.28 10.00
N GLY A 888 21.60 -0.75 8.85
CA GLY A 888 22.45 0.02 7.93
C GLY A 888 23.23 -0.79 6.88
N GLY A 889 22.97 -2.09 6.79
CA GLY A 889 23.45 -2.94 5.70
C GLY A 889 22.58 -2.82 4.45
N VAL A 890 23.17 -3.07 3.28
CA VAL A 890 22.45 -3.19 2.01
C VAL A 890 22.25 -4.66 1.67
N ASP A 891 21.01 -5.06 1.41
CA ASP A 891 20.68 -6.30 0.72
C ASP A 891 20.26 -5.98 -0.73
N GLU A 892 20.95 -6.55 -1.72
CA GLU A 892 20.57 -6.47 -3.14
C GLU A 892 19.99 -7.82 -3.66
N LEU A 893 19.81 -8.83 -2.80
CA LEU A 893 19.23 -10.14 -3.14
C LEU A 893 17.74 -10.21 -2.77
N HIS A 894 17.38 -9.85 -1.54
CA HIS A 894 16.03 -10.01 -1.01
C HIS A 894 15.44 -8.69 -0.50
N GLU A 895 14.14 -8.50 -0.71
CA GLU A 895 13.34 -7.46 -0.04
C GLU A 895 12.74 -8.01 1.27
N PRO A 896 12.35 -7.15 2.24
CA PRO A 896 11.62 -7.56 3.44
C PRO A 896 10.43 -8.48 3.14
N GLY A 897 10.32 -9.59 3.87
CA GLY A 897 9.23 -10.57 3.69
C GLY A 897 9.43 -11.58 2.56
N ALA A 898 10.50 -11.49 1.76
CA ALA A 898 10.81 -12.48 0.73
C ALA A 898 11.07 -13.89 1.32
N PRO A 899 10.73 -14.99 0.63
CA PRO A 899 11.01 -16.35 1.09
C PRO A 899 12.51 -16.67 1.11
N LEU A 900 12.86 -17.81 1.70
CA LEU A 900 14.22 -18.37 1.68
C LEU A 900 14.58 -18.88 0.27
N ASP A 901 15.72 -18.44 -0.28
CA ASP A 901 16.21 -18.88 -1.61
C ASP A 901 17.46 -19.76 -1.53
N ARG A 902 17.56 -20.72 -2.45
CA ARG A 902 18.69 -21.66 -2.58
C ARG A 902 19.71 -21.16 -3.60
N LEU A 903 20.72 -20.43 -3.13
CA LEU A 903 21.77 -19.91 -3.99
C LEU A 903 22.70 -21.02 -4.53
N ARG A 904 23.07 -20.91 -5.80
CA ARG A 904 24.29 -21.56 -6.32
C ARG A 904 25.52 -20.77 -5.86
N TRP A 905 26.67 -21.43 -5.78
CA TRP A 905 27.89 -20.78 -5.27
C TRP A 905 28.35 -19.60 -6.14
N GLU A 906 28.11 -19.67 -7.45
CA GLU A 906 28.43 -18.61 -8.41
C GLU A 906 27.67 -17.31 -8.10
N GLN A 907 26.45 -17.41 -7.55
CA GLN A 907 25.65 -16.26 -7.12
C GLN A 907 26.23 -15.59 -5.86
N VAL A 908 26.84 -16.39 -4.96
CA VAL A 908 27.58 -15.86 -3.79
C VAL A 908 28.82 -15.09 -4.22
N LEU A 909 29.55 -15.61 -5.21
CA LEU A 909 30.70 -14.92 -5.81
C LEU A 909 30.28 -13.64 -6.54
N SER A 910 29.24 -13.68 -7.38
CA SER A 910 28.82 -12.52 -8.18
C SER A 910 28.20 -11.39 -7.36
N TYR A 911 27.52 -11.71 -6.25
CA TYR A 911 27.05 -10.71 -5.28
C TYR A 911 28.21 -9.96 -4.63
N ALA A 912 29.38 -10.61 -4.49
CA ALA A 912 30.60 -10.07 -3.91
C ALA A 912 30.34 -9.26 -2.62
N PRO A 913 29.80 -9.90 -1.55
CA PRO A 913 29.41 -9.19 -0.33
C PRO A 913 30.61 -8.50 0.34
N ASP A 914 30.37 -7.32 0.91
CA ASP A 914 31.34 -6.62 1.78
C ASP A 914 31.32 -7.14 3.21
N MET A 915 30.19 -7.74 3.63
CA MET A 915 30.06 -8.48 4.87
C MET A 915 29.22 -9.75 4.66
N LEU A 916 29.65 -10.84 5.27
CA LEU A 916 28.98 -12.14 5.22
C LEU A 916 28.56 -12.55 6.64
N LEU A 917 27.26 -12.73 6.83
CA LEU A 917 26.65 -13.26 8.04
C LEU A 917 26.29 -14.72 7.84
N ILE A 918 26.50 -15.53 8.88
CA ILE A 918 26.07 -16.92 8.95
C ILE A 918 25.10 -17.01 10.13
N THR A 919 23.86 -17.37 9.84
CA THR A 919 22.70 -17.20 10.74
C THR A 919 21.90 -18.51 10.75
N PRO A 920 22.42 -19.60 11.35
CA PRO A 920 21.91 -20.96 11.15
C PRO A 920 20.42 -21.10 11.48
N CYS A 921 19.62 -21.64 10.55
CA CYS A 921 18.17 -21.81 10.73
C CYS A 921 17.76 -23.12 11.43
N TYR A 922 18.72 -23.98 11.83
CA TYR A 922 18.43 -25.20 12.58
C TYR A 922 18.58 -24.98 14.09
N LEU A 923 17.69 -25.57 14.89
CA LEU A 923 17.81 -25.57 16.35
C LEU A 923 18.65 -26.77 16.81
N GLY A 924 19.73 -26.50 17.55
CA GLY A 924 20.30 -27.44 18.53
C GLY A 924 19.46 -27.47 19.81
N LYS A 925 19.92 -28.21 20.83
CA LYS A 925 19.32 -28.20 22.17
C LYS A 925 19.72 -26.94 22.97
N SER A 926 20.74 -26.22 22.52
CA SER A 926 21.18 -24.92 23.05
C SER A 926 21.75 -24.03 21.93
N THR A 927 21.97 -22.75 22.24
CA THR A 927 22.74 -21.83 21.37
C THR A 927 24.16 -22.36 21.12
N ASP A 928 24.86 -22.86 22.13
CA ASP A 928 26.23 -23.39 21.99
C ASP A 928 26.31 -24.59 21.03
N GLU A 929 25.38 -25.55 21.14
CA GLU A 929 25.32 -26.70 20.22
C GLU A 929 25.04 -26.24 18.78
N THR A 930 24.26 -25.17 18.63
CA THR A 930 23.93 -24.58 17.34
C THR A 930 25.15 -23.90 16.72
N MET A 931 25.93 -23.15 17.52
CA MET A 931 27.17 -22.48 17.11
C MET A 931 28.28 -23.48 16.75
N GLU A 932 28.56 -24.49 17.57
CA GLU A 932 29.60 -25.49 17.27
C GLU A 932 29.29 -26.29 15.99
N LYS A 933 28.04 -26.72 15.79
CA LYS A 933 27.60 -27.35 14.54
C LYS A 933 27.69 -26.42 13.32
N THR A 934 27.72 -25.11 13.52
CA THR A 934 27.93 -24.14 12.44
C THR A 934 29.42 -24.06 12.10
N LEU A 935 30.27 -24.05 13.12
CA LEU A 935 31.74 -24.13 13.00
C LEU A 935 32.19 -25.42 12.29
N GLU A 936 31.55 -26.56 12.55
CA GLU A 936 31.79 -27.81 11.82
C GLU A 936 31.47 -27.69 10.32
N GLN A 937 30.41 -26.97 9.96
CA GLN A 937 29.97 -26.81 8.57
C GLN A 937 30.82 -25.82 7.75
N LEU A 938 31.64 -24.98 8.40
CA LEU A 938 32.51 -24.00 7.73
C LEU A 938 33.50 -24.63 6.73
N GLU A 939 33.91 -25.89 6.91
CA GLU A 939 34.76 -26.59 5.94
C GLU A 939 34.08 -26.61 4.55
N HIS A 940 32.74 -26.73 4.50
CA HIS A 940 32.03 -26.78 3.23
C HIS A 940 32.09 -25.44 2.49
N LEU A 941 31.87 -24.31 3.17
CA LEU A 941 32.01 -22.97 2.58
C LEU A 941 33.45 -22.69 2.15
N ALA A 942 34.42 -22.98 3.03
CA ALA A 942 35.84 -22.73 2.79
C ALA A 942 36.44 -23.56 1.65
N SER A 943 35.80 -24.69 1.31
CA SER A 943 36.18 -25.55 0.19
C SER A 943 35.64 -25.08 -1.16
N GLN A 944 34.74 -24.09 -1.20
CA GLN A 944 34.15 -23.61 -2.45
C GLN A 944 35.15 -22.80 -3.28
N PRO A 945 35.18 -22.95 -4.64
CA PRO A 945 36.11 -22.23 -5.49
C PRO A 945 35.99 -20.71 -5.33
N GLY A 946 37.10 -20.03 -5.02
CA GLY A 946 37.08 -18.57 -4.87
C GLY A 946 36.54 -18.03 -3.54
N TRP A 947 36.32 -18.86 -2.51
CA TRP A 947 36.00 -18.41 -1.14
C TRP A 947 36.90 -17.24 -0.67
N TRP A 948 38.22 -17.36 -0.84
CA TRP A 948 39.20 -16.33 -0.47
C TRP A 948 39.21 -15.08 -1.38
N ALA A 949 38.43 -15.05 -2.46
CA ALA A 949 38.26 -13.90 -3.34
C ALA A 949 37.06 -13.01 -2.96
N ILE A 950 36.18 -13.47 -2.06
CA ILE A 950 35.01 -12.70 -1.60
C ILE A 950 35.46 -11.49 -0.75
N PRO A 951 34.98 -10.26 -1.00
CA PRO A 951 35.44 -9.08 -0.27
C PRO A 951 35.24 -9.17 1.25
N ALA A 952 34.11 -9.71 1.71
CA ALA A 952 33.85 -10.02 3.12
C ALA A 952 34.89 -10.96 3.74
N VAL A 953 35.30 -12.00 3.01
CA VAL A 953 36.31 -12.97 3.46
C VAL A 953 37.68 -12.29 3.51
N GLN A 954 38.04 -11.54 2.47
CA GLN A 954 39.30 -10.78 2.41
C GLN A 954 39.42 -9.81 3.59
N LYS A 955 38.46 -8.89 3.74
CA LYS A 955 38.38 -7.84 4.78
C LYS A 955 38.05 -8.36 6.19
N ARG A 956 37.98 -9.69 6.39
CA ARG A 956 37.63 -10.34 7.67
C ARG A 956 36.29 -9.89 8.27
N ARG A 957 35.35 -9.50 7.40
CA ARG A 957 33.95 -9.18 7.74
C ARG A 957 33.07 -10.42 7.54
N VAL A 958 33.46 -11.54 8.16
CA VAL A 958 32.67 -12.77 8.22
C VAL A 958 32.30 -13.04 9.67
N PHE A 959 31.00 -13.16 9.95
CA PHE A 959 30.46 -13.31 11.30
C PHE A 959 29.47 -14.48 11.36
N ILE A 960 29.40 -15.14 12.51
CA ILE A 960 28.35 -16.09 12.87
C ILE A 960 27.54 -15.47 14.00
N LEU A 961 26.21 -15.46 13.88
CA LEU A 961 25.29 -14.93 14.89
C LEU A 961 24.44 -16.04 15.47
N SER A 962 24.04 -15.92 16.74
CA SER A 962 23.09 -16.87 17.33
C SER A 962 21.75 -16.86 16.59
N HIS A 963 21.24 -18.06 16.33
CA HIS A 963 19.93 -18.28 15.71
C HIS A 963 18.77 -17.63 16.49
N GLU A 964 18.91 -17.41 17.79
CA GLU A 964 17.85 -16.80 18.63
C GLU A 964 17.62 -15.32 18.28
N LEU A 965 18.65 -14.64 17.77
CA LEU A 965 18.62 -13.23 17.40
C LEU A 965 18.23 -13.00 15.94
N THR A 966 18.17 -14.06 15.12
CA THR A 966 18.06 -13.94 13.65
C THR A 966 17.00 -14.84 13.03
N CYS A 967 16.72 -16.01 13.61
CA CYS A 967 15.88 -17.06 13.02
C CYS A 967 14.64 -17.42 13.86
N GLN A 968 14.55 -16.95 15.12
CA GLN A 968 13.35 -17.08 15.94
C GLN A 968 12.61 -15.75 16.00
N SER A 969 11.37 -15.69 15.48
CA SER A 969 10.56 -14.48 15.56
C SER A 969 10.07 -14.20 16.99
N GLY A 970 10.01 -12.92 17.35
CA GLY A 970 9.62 -12.44 18.67
C GLY A 970 10.38 -11.16 19.07
N PRO A 971 10.19 -10.66 20.31
CA PRO A 971 10.85 -9.44 20.80
C PRO A 971 12.37 -9.43 20.65
N GLN A 972 13.01 -10.59 20.78
CA GLN A 972 14.45 -10.80 20.69
C GLN A 972 15.07 -10.46 19.31
N LEU A 973 14.26 -10.38 18.24
CA LEU A 973 14.77 -9.89 16.96
C LEU A 973 15.24 -8.43 17.02
N VAL A 974 14.72 -7.61 17.94
CA VAL A 974 15.20 -6.22 18.12
C VAL A 974 16.59 -6.19 18.76
N ASP A 975 16.87 -7.08 19.71
CA ASP A 975 18.24 -7.33 20.20
C ASP A 975 19.16 -7.79 19.04
N GLY A 976 18.60 -8.53 18.08
CA GLY A 976 19.26 -8.90 16.83
C GLY A 976 19.56 -7.71 15.91
N VAL A 977 18.65 -6.75 15.76
CA VAL A 977 18.91 -5.51 14.99
C VAL A 977 20.00 -4.66 15.67
N GLU A 978 20.01 -4.56 17.00
CA GLU A 978 21.08 -3.89 17.76
C GLU A 978 22.43 -4.60 17.58
N THR A 979 22.43 -5.94 17.65
CA THR A 979 23.62 -6.77 17.39
C THR A 979 24.13 -6.59 15.95
N LEU A 980 23.24 -6.53 14.97
CA LEU A 980 23.58 -6.24 13.58
C LEU A 980 24.17 -4.83 13.43
N ALA A 981 23.59 -3.82 14.09
CA ALA A 981 24.08 -2.45 14.03
C ALA A 981 25.49 -2.32 14.62
N ARG A 982 25.77 -2.99 15.75
CA ARG A 982 27.10 -3.18 16.35
C ARG A 982 28.09 -3.88 15.41
N VAL A 983 27.65 -4.87 14.64
CA VAL A 983 28.50 -5.64 13.70
C VAL A 983 28.75 -4.90 12.37
N ILE A 984 27.80 -4.07 11.93
CA ILE A 984 27.90 -3.28 10.69
C ILE A 984 28.67 -1.98 10.93
N HIS A 985 28.37 -1.28 12.03
CA HIS A 985 28.88 0.05 12.41
C HIS A 985 29.43 0.05 13.85
N PRO A 986 30.58 -0.61 14.12
CA PRO A 986 31.09 -0.79 15.48
C PRO A 986 31.38 0.51 16.23
N ASP A 987 31.70 1.59 15.50
CA ASP A 987 32.04 2.90 16.07
C ASP A 987 30.80 3.75 16.41
N LEU A 988 29.67 3.52 15.73
CA LEU A 988 28.39 4.19 16.03
C LEU A 988 27.62 3.51 17.16
N PHE A 989 27.88 2.22 17.39
CA PHE A 989 27.26 1.42 18.45
C PHE A 989 28.35 0.80 19.34
N PRO A 990 28.95 1.58 20.27
CA PRO A 990 29.99 1.10 21.19
C PRO A 990 29.38 0.35 22.39
N MET A 991 28.62 -0.72 22.12
CA MET A 991 28.04 -1.61 23.13
C MET A 991 28.76 -2.97 23.13
N GLU A 992 28.99 -3.56 24.32
CA GLU A 992 29.49 -4.93 24.40
C GLU A 992 28.38 -5.93 24.02
N LEU A 993 28.70 -6.90 23.15
CA LEU A 993 27.83 -8.04 22.89
C LEU A 993 27.86 -9.06 24.03
N ARG A 994 26.73 -9.76 24.23
CA ARG A 994 26.64 -10.89 25.16
C ARG A 994 27.65 -12.00 24.79
N GLN A 995 28.07 -12.79 25.77
CA GLN A 995 28.89 -13.97 25.50
C GLN A 995 28.10 -14.97 24.64
N GLY A 996 28.78 -15.65 23.70
CA GLY A 996 28.22 -16.69 22.85
C GLY A 996 27.36 -16.24 21.65
N ILE A 997 26.88 -14.99 21.58
CA ILE A 997 25.95 -14.57 20.51
C ILE A 997 26.61 -14.18 19.18
N CYS A 998 27.91 -13.90 19.15
CA CYS A 998 28.63 -13.45 17.95
C CYS A 998 30.06 -13.99 17.89
N LEU A 999 30.41 -14.65 16.79
CA LEU A 999 31.78 -15.05 16.44
C LEU A 999 32.22 -14.33 15.16
N LYS A 1000 33.49 -13.94 15.07
CA LYS A 1000 34.09 -13.28 13.90
C LYS A 1000 35.31 -14.05 13.40
N LEU A 1001 35.50 -14.08 12.09
CA LEU A 1001 36.73 -14.57 11.45
C LEU A 1001 37.93 -13.66 11.82
N ASN A 1002 38.79 -14.18 12.70
CA ASN A 1002 39.98 -13.53 13.24
C ASN A 1002 41.24 -14.21 12.68
N LEU A 1003 41.58 -13.85 11.45
CA LEU A 1003 42.78 -14.26 10.73
C LEU A 1003 43.42 -12.99 10.13
N GLU A 1004 44.74 -12.82 10.22
CA GLU A 1004 45.44 -11.67 9.61
C GLU A 1004 45.02 -11.45 8.16
N GLU A 1005 44.79 -10.20 7.75
CA GLU A 1005 44.27 -9.86 6.42
C GLU A 1005 45.17 -10.39 5.28
N GLY A 1006 44.57 -10.75 4.14
CA GLY A 1006 45.27 -11.35 3.00
C GLY A 1006 45.74 -12.80 3.16
N LYS A 1007 45.94 -13.33 4.39
CA LYS A 1007 46.29 -14.76 4.61
C LYS A 1007 45.14 -15.72 4.26
N SER A 1008 45.46 -17.00 4.11
CA SER A 1008 44.48 -18.08 3.87
C SER A 1008 44.87 -19.33 4.65
N CYS A 1009 43.89 -20.08 5.18
CA CYS A 1009 44.10 -21.38 5.80
C CYS A 1009 43.54 -22.53 4.93
N ARG A 1010 43.83 -23.79 5.29
CA ARG A 1010 43.12 -24.93 4.70
C ARG A 1010 41.66 -24.94 5.18
N PRO A 1011 40.68 -25.43 4.39
CA PRO A 1011 39.27 -25.43 4.78
C PRO A 1011 38.99 -26.02 6.17
N LYS A 1012 39.61 -27.17 6.47
CA LYS A 1012 39.55 -27.87 7.78
C LYS A 1012 40.03 -27.06 8.99
N GLN A 1013 40.78 -25.99 8.77
CA GLN A 1013 41.32 -25.13 9.82
C GLN A 1013 40.47 -23.88 10.05
N LEU A 1014 39.52 -23.54 9.16
CA LEU A 1014 38.83 -22.24 9.21
C LEU A 1014 38.12 -21.99 10.55
N ARG A 1015 37.50 -23.03 11.13
CA ARG A 1015 36.83 -22.92 12.45
C ARG A 1015 37.75 -22.52 13.60
N GLN A 1016 39.05 -22.82 13.50
CA GLN A 1016 40.05 -22.45 14.52
C GLN A 1016 40.33 -20.94 14.55
N TYR A 1017 39.91 -20.21 13.52
CA TYR A 1017 40.07 -18.76 13.40
C TYR A 1017 38.78 -17.99 13.67
N PHE A 1018 37.68 -18.63 14.08
CA PHE A 1018 36.51 -17.91 14.58
C PHE A 1018 36.67 -17.68 16.08
N THR A 1019 36.81 -16.43 16.49
CA THR A 1019 36.87 -16.02 17.90
C THR A 1019 35.62 -15.23 18.25
N GLU A 1020 35.26 -15.19 19.53
CA GLU A 1020 34.18 -14.34 20.02
C GLU A 1020 34.41 -12.87 19.68
N TRP A 1021 33.33 -12.17 19.35
CA TRP A 1021 33.33 -10.74 19.05
C TRP A 1021 32.40 -10.02 20.05
N ARG A 1022 32.95 -9.02 20.75
CA ARG A 1022 32.29 -8.27 21.82
C ARG A 1022 32.17 -6.80 21.40
#